data_AF-A0A2V2V5J2-F1
#
_entry.id   AF-A0A2V2V5J2-F1
#
_cell.length_a   1.000
_cell.length_b   1.000
_cell.length_c   1.000
_cell.angle_alpha   90.00
_cell.angle_beta   90.00
_cell.angle_gamma   90.00
#
_symmetry.space_group_name_H-M   'P 1'
#
loop_
_entity.id
_entity.type
_entity.pdbx_description
1 polymer ?
#
loop_
_entity_poly.entity_id
_entity_poly.type
_entity_poly.pdbx_seq_one_letter_code
_entity_poly.pdbx_strand_id
1 'polypeptide(L)'
;MVDDIVIGDYGGECKRAVAASQGAACRCNHGGRTVYIKKFVESFRAVYADWGTLVVPLSECEASGLMLRGTLNGVGFMLVDIPPVSKVISELRKGFYGGRMVHNAFLITSDEVSMQLISSTRNGAPDALRETMEAKRVDFVGGVVTEAMLEMEGVDFIDPLLLEPRLNRFRRNVMCLSPTLEQQFFVLAEYLGNASGGSAHAVIRSGEAAAMADVLRRSLLTFGVSLASATLLAGGDALVDHLPVEGDVFVVGLSAGDAGAIARHVASHGGVRVFVVFLEFALLHAEFVAAFRDGAGADRVVFATSLPHWNDRGSASETARKFAAAVTREEDRTPLSLMSFAATRLVHTALSRMYRVSAEQLADFFYNNVAVAVDDMLYGPFADGRACPATESGAGCGRNYGATRISVWPLARALDPAVPELFPAVTPSMKYADPAAGGLTARLLIGVIAGCAAAVLLVAVLRYFSHSSRDNANAPKERQHPVTLVFTDIESSTALWAACPETMPDAVATHHRLIRSLIAKYRCYEVKTIGDSFMIACKSAFAAVQLVRELQQVFLQHDWGTSVIDDAYRMFEEDRAEEDAEYVPPTARLDAAVYRQYWNGLRVRVGVHTGLCDIRHDEVTKGYDYYGGTSNMAARTESVGNGGQVLLTRAAYFALSTAEREQVEVTALGAVALRGVPKPVEMYQLDAVPGRVVAGLRLDRDDGAVDDYSDCASGSSGASRNTCYDLQFLLFRV
;
A
#
# COMPACT_ATOMS: atom_id res chain seq x y z
N MET A 1 -62.11 -18.14 49.44
CA MET A 1 -61.18 -17.16 50.03
C MET A 1 -60.76 -17.71 51.39
N VAL A 2 -59.47 -17.72 51.69
CA VAL A 2 -58.93 -18.00 53.03
C VAL A 2 -58.06 -16.80 53.38
N ASP A 3 -58.35 -16.11 54.48
CA ASP A 3 -57.60 -14.93 54.95
C ASP A 3 -57.25 -13.93 53.83
N ASP A 4 -58.27 -13.50 53.08
CA ASP A 4 -58.19 -12.59 51.91
C ASP A 4 -57.54 -13.17 50.62
N ILE A 5 -57.08 -14.41 50.65
CA ILE A 5 -56.47 -15.07 49.48
C ILE A 5 -57.53 -15.88 48.72
N VAL A 6 -57.73 -15.53 47.44
CA VAL A 6 -58.50 -16.37 46.50
C VAL A 6 -57.59 -17.50 46.01
N ILE A 7 -57.84 -18.72 46.48
CA ILE A 7 -57.13 -19.91 46.06
C ILE A 7 -57.73 -20.39 44.74
N GLY A 8 -57.28 -19.82 43.61
CA GLY A 8 -57.46 -20.35 42.25
C GLY A 8 -58.90 -20.42 41.69
N ASP A 9 -58.99 -20.78 40.40
CA ASP A 9 -60.21 -21.25 39.75
C ASP A 9 -60.08 -22.75 39.46
N TYR A 10 -61.01 -23.52 40.01
CA TYR A 10 -61.04 -24.97 39.87
C TYR A 10 -62.38 -25.38 39.25
N GLY A 11 -62.33 -25.86 38.00
CA GLY A 11 -63.51 -26.26 37.25
C GLY A 11 -63.28 -27.53 36.43
N GLY A 12 -64.20 -28.49 36.57
CA GLY A 12 -64.17 -29.75 35.81
C GLY A 12 -64.72 -29.61 34.38
N GLU A 13 -65.09 -30.74 33.77
CA GLU A 13 -65.77 -30.72 32.47
C GLU A 13 -67.18 -30.15 32.58
N CYS A 14 -67.43 -28.99 31.97
CA CYS A 14 -68.77 -28.41 31.86
C CYS A 14 -69.61 -29.13 30.79
N LYS A 15 -70.03 -30.36 31.09
CA LYS A 15 -70.72 -31.27 30.14
C LYS A 15 -72.08 -30.75 29.62
N ARG A 16 -72.59 -29.62 30.11
CA ARG A 16 -73.78 -28.94 29.61
C ARG A 16 -73.53 -27.42 29.58
N ALA A 17 -73.90 -26.76 28.47
CA ALA A 17 -73.69 -25.34 28.22
C ALA A 17 -74.21 -24.39 29.32
N VAL A 18 -75.11 -24.88 30.18
CA VAL A 18 -75.71 -24.15 31.31
C VAL A 18 -74.65 -23.65 32.31
N ALA A 19 -73.67 -24.47 32.68
CA ALA A 19 -72.67 -24.09 33.69
C ALA A 19 -71.74 -22.97 33.17
N ALA A 20 -71.28 -23.08 31.93
CA ALA A 20 -70.51 -22.02 31.27
C ALA A 20 -71.33 -20.73 31.10
N SER A 21 -72.62 -20.84 30.73
CA SER A 21 -73.53 -19.69 30.59
C SER A 21 -73.88 -18.98 31.91
N GLN A 22 -73.60 -19.62 33.05
CA GLN A 22 -73.77 -19.06 34.40
C GLN A 22 -72.44 -18.61 35.03
N GLY A 23 -71.36 -18.57 34.24
CA GLY A 23 -70.06 -18.04 34.66
C GLY A 23 -69.06 -19.07 35.22
N ALA A 24 -69.31 -20.37 35.07
CA ALA A 24 -68.33 -21.39 35.47
C ALA A 24 -67.17 -21.50 34.47
N ALA A 25 -65.95 -21.53 34.99
CA ALA A 25 -64.72 -21.62 34.20
C ALA A 25 -64.32 -23.11 34.00
N CYS A 26 -64.50 -23.62 32.80
CA CYS A 26 -64.44 -25.07 32.50
C CYS A 26 -63.01 -25.56 32.23
N ARG A 27 -62.68 -26.79 32.67
CA ARG A 27 -61.33 -27.39 32.55
C ARG A 27 -60.21 -26.49 33.10
N CYS A 28 -60.51 -25.73 34.15
CA CYS A 28 -59.57 -24.85 34.85
C CYS A 28 -58.97 -25.58 36.05
N ASN A 29 -57.65 -25.57 36.18
CA ASN A 29 -56.98 -26.04 37.39
C ASN A 29 -55.82 -25.11 37.76
N HIS A 30 -56.08 -23.80 37.79
CA HIS A 30 -55.06 -22.79 38.04
C HIS A 30 -55.18 -22.28 39.48
N GLY A 31 -54.18 -22.58 40.31
CA GLY A 31 -54.05 -22.05 41.67
C GLY A 31 -53.33 -20.70 41.71
N GLY A 32 -53.72 -19.82 42.63
CA GLY A 32 -53.08 -18.51 42.89
C GLY A 32 -53.28 -17.47 41.77
N ARG A 33 -53.90 -16.33 42.09
CA ARG A 33 -54.23 -15.26 41.11
C ARG A 33 -53.42 -13.99 41.27
N THR A 34 -52.71 -13.89 42.39
CA THR A 34 -52.04 -12.68 42.84
C THR A 34 -50.55 -12.85 42.65
N VAL A 35 -49.97 -12.07 41.74
CA VAL A 35 -48.52 -11.99 41.55
C VAL A 35 -48.01 -10.75 42.26
N TYR A 36 -47.21 -10.96 43.30
CA TYR A 36 -46.50 -9.88 43.96
C TYR A 36 -45.22 -9.57 43.21
N ILE A 37 -45.08 -8.32 42.80
CA ILE A 37 -43.93 -7.89 42.02
C ILE A 37 -42.94 -7.21 42.95
N LYS A 38 -41.71 -7.71 42.94
CA LYS A 38 -40.59 -7.16 43.71
C LYS A 38 -39.64 -6.41 42.78
N LYS A 39 -39.25 -5.21 43.18
CA LYS A 39 -38.15 -4.46 42.57
C LYS A 39 -36.86 -4.73 43.34
N PHE A 40 -35.75 -4.88 42.62
CA PHE A 40 -34.43 -4.96 43.24
C PHE A 40 -33.89 -3.55 43.43
N VAL A 41 -33.46 -3.23 44.64
CA VAL A 41 -32.81 -1.96 44.99
C VAL A 41 -31.32 -2.19 45.26
N GLU A 42 -30.65 -1.19 45.81
CA GLU A 42 -29.23 -1.24 46.18
C GLU A 42 -28.85 -2.54 46.89
N SER A 43 -27.66 -3.04 46.55
CA SER A 43 -27.13 -4.33 47.00
C SER A 43 -27.99 -5.53 46.58
N PHE A 44 -28.71 -5.41 45.46
CA PHE A 44 -29.59 -6.45 44.91
C PHE A 44 -30.63 -6.96 45.92
N ARG A 45 -31.13 -6.08 46.80
CA ARG A 45 -32.18 -6.43 47.76
C ARG A 45 -33.56 -6.36 47.11
N ALA A 46 -34.38 -7.40 47.26
CA ALA A 46 -35.73 -7.43 46.73
C ALA A 46 -36.74 -6.74 47.69
N VAL A 47 -37.43 -5.71 47.23
CA VAL A 47 -38.51 -5.00 47.96
C VAL A 47 -39.79 -5.01 47.13
N TYR A 48 -40.96 -4.92 47.77
CA TYR A 48 -42.22 -4.80 47.03
C TYR A 48 -42.21 -3.53 46.17
N ALA A 49 -42.67 -3.65 44.93
CA ALA A 49 -42.92 -2.50 44.09
C ALA A 49 -44.22 -1.80 44.54
N ASP A 50 -44.26 -0.47 44.50
CA ASP A 50 -45.41 0.32 44.99
C ASP A 50 -46.68 0.11 44.14
N TRP A 51 -46.51 -0.38 42.91
CA TRP A 51 -47.57 -0.81 41.98
C TRP A 51 -47.87 -2.33 42.09
N GLY A 52 -47.19 -3.02 43.01
CA GLY A 52 -46.84 -4.43 42.94
C GLY A 52 -47.87 -5.40 43.53
N THR A 53 -49.06 -5.45 42.94
CA THR A 53 -49.94 -6.62 43.03
C THR A 53 -50.72 -6.76 41.74
N LEU A 54 -50.34 -7.73 40.90
CA LEU A 54 -51.13 -8.08 39.71
C LEU A 54 -52.14 -9.15 40.11
N VAL A 55 -53.44 -8.85 39.97
CA VAL A 55 -54.52 -9.82 40.19
C VAL A 55 -55.16 -10.14 38.83
N VAL A 56 -55.02 -11.39 38.38
CA VAL A 56 -55.62 -11.86 37.11
C VAL A 56 -57.16 -11.97 37.29
N PRO A 57 -58.01 -11.45 36.38
CA PRO A 57 -59.48 -11.42 36.52
C PRO A 57 -60.17 -12.79 36.34
N LEU A 58 -61.27 -13.01 37.07
CA LEU A 58 -61.98 -14.29 37.31
C LEU A 58 -62.45 -15.09 36.06
N SER A 59 -62.30 -14.58 34.85
CA SER A 59 -62.90 -15.16 33.63
C SER A 59 -61.90 -15.83 32.68
N GLU A 60 -60.60 -15.86 32.99
CA GLU A 60 -59.56 -16.37 32.08
C GLU A 60 -58.97 -17.71 32.57
N CYS A 61 -59.48 -18.84 32.07
CA CYS A 61 -58.81 -20.15 32.22
C CYS A 61 -57.69 -20.38 31.21
N GLU A 62 -57.70 -19.64 30.11
CA GLU A 62 -56.60 -19.61 29.16
C GLU A 62 -55.62 -18.50 29.58
N ALA A 63 -54.33 -18.71 29.31
CA ALA A 63 -53.27 -17.79 29.71
C ALA A 63 -53.60 -16.36 29.26
N SER A 64 -53.74 -15.43 30.21
CA SER A 64 -53.83 -14.01 29.90
C SER A 64 -52.66 -13.64 28.97
N GLY A 65 -52.90 -12.88 27.90
CA GLY A 65 -51.84 -12.36 27.01
C GLY A 65 -50.88 -11.37 27.69
N LEU A 66 -50.85 -11.32 29.02
CA LEU A 66 -50.01 -10.46 29.83
C LEU A 66 -48.56 -10.92 29.78
N MET A 67 -47.75 -10.17 29.04
CA MET A 67 -46.31 -10.33 28.98
C MET A 67 -45.64 -9.27 29.87
N LEU A 68 -44.92 -9.71 30.90
CA LEU A 68 -44.00 -8.84 31.63
C LEU A 68 -42.68 -8.79 30.83
N ARG A 69 -42.34 -7.63 30.27
CA ARG A 69 -41.07 -7.43 29.56
C ARG A 69 -39.99 -6.96 30.54
N GLY A 70 -38.75 -7.35 30.27
CA GLY A 70 -37.60 -6.81 31.01
C GLY A 70 -37.44 -5.32 30.72
N THR A 71 -37.08 -4.54 31.74
CA THR A 71 -36.74 -3.13 31.60
C THR A 71 -35.26 -2.98 31.24
N LEU A 72 -34.97 -2.15 30.23
CA LEU A 72 -33.61 -1.71 29.91
C LEU A 72 -33.25 -0.53 30.83
N ASN A 73 -32.21 -0.69 31.64
CA ASN A 73 -31.86 0.29 32.68
C ASN A 73 -30.80 1.27 32.19
N GLY A 74 -31.22 2.51 31.98
CA GLY A 74 -30.36 3.60 31.53
C GLY A 74 -29.88 4.50 32.66
N VAL A 75 -28.68 5.06 32.50
CA VAL A 75 -28.21 6.18 33.31
C VAL A 75 -27.80 7.36 32.44
N GLY A 76 -28.03 8.57 32.93
CA GLY A 76 -27.51 9.81 32.36
C GLY A 76 -26.76 10.60 33.42
N PHE A 77 -25.91 11.53 33.00
CA PHE A 77 -25.07 12.32 33.91
C PHE A 77 -25.43 13.80 33.90
N MET A 78 -25.63 14.36 35.09
CA MET A 78 -25.64 15.79 35.33
C MET A 78 -24.25 16.20 35.83
N LEU A 79 -23.42 16.72 34.92
CA LEU A 79 -22.08 17.23 35.24
C LEU A 79 -22.20 18.62 35.87
N VAL A 80 -22.16 18.67 37.20
CA VAL A 80 -22.51 19.89 37.98
C VAL A 80 -21.46 21.01 37.87
N ASP A 81 -20.23 20.66 37.47
CA ASP A 81 -19.11 21.56 37.23
C ASP A 81 -19.13 22.19 35.82
N ILE A 82 -20.12 21.84 34.99
CA ILE A 82 -20.27 22.36 33.62
C ILE A 82 -21.63 23.06 33.49
N PRO A 83 -21.70 24.40 33.64
CA PRO A 83 -22.96 25.13 33.80
C PRO A 83 -24.02 24.88 32.70
N PRO A 84 -23.67 24.77 31.40
CA PRO A 84 -24.65 24.51 30.34
C PRO A 84 -25.32 23.12 30.39
N VAL A 85 -24.76 22.14 31.10
CA VAL A 85 -25.23 20.74 31.06
C VAL A 85 -26.66 20.58 31.60
N SER A 86 -27.07 21.40 32.56
CA SER A 86 -28.44 21.38 33.10
C SER A 86 -29.50 21.58 32.02
N LYS A 87 -29.27 22.53 31.10
CA LYS A 87 -30.17 22.82 29.99
C LYS A 87 -30.16 21.71 28.95
N VAL A 88 -28.98 21.21 28.59
CA VAL A 88 -28.80 20.07 27.68
C VAL A 88 -29.58 18.85 28.17
N ILE A 89 -29.45 18.49 29.46
CA ILE A 89 -30.18 17.37 30.05
C ILE A 89 -31.69 17.62 30.05
N SER A 90 -32.15 18.85 30.28
CA SER A 90 -33.57 19.20 30.19
C SER A 90 -34.12 18.95 28.78
N GLU A 91 -33.39 19.34 27.73
CA GLU A 91 -33.79 19.12 26.34
C GLU A 91 -33.82 17.64 25.96
N LEU A 92 -32.77 16.90 26.31
CA LEU A 92 -32.71 15.45 26.09
C LEU A 92 -33.87 14.74 26.81
N ARG A 93 -34.18 15.11 28.06
CA ARG A 93 -35.31 14.53 28.81
C ARG A 93 -36.64 14.71 28.10
N LYS A 94 -36.92 15.89 27.54
CA LYS A 94 -38.16 16.14 26.79
C LYS A 94 -38.31 15.18 25.61
N GLY A 95 -37.21 14.97 24.87
CA GLY A 95 -37.13 13.98 23.80
C GLY A 95 -37.37 12.56 24.26
N PHE A 96 -36.66 12.13 25.31
CA PHE A 96 -36.79 10.80 25.91
C PHE A 96 -38.22 10.48 26.34
N TYR A 97 -38.87 11.36 27.11
CA TYR A 97 -40.26 11.14 27.54
C TYR A 97 -41.24 11.19 26.37
N GLY A 98 -41.02 12.07 25.39
CA GLY A 98 -41.82 12.09 24.16
C GLY A 98 -41.73 10.77 23.39
N GLY A 99 -40.53 10.19 23.28
CA GLY A 99 -40.29 8.95 22.55
C GLY A 99 -41.01 7.75 23.18
N ARG A 100 -41.13 7.74 24.51
CA ARG A 100 -41.84 6.73 25.29
C ARG A 100 -43.36 6.79 25.12
N MET A 101 -43.95 7.99 25.10
CA MET A 101 -45.41 8.17 25.11
C MET A 101 -46.13 7.67 23.85
N VAL A 102 -45.40 7.42 22.76
CA VAL A 102 -45.97 6.90 21.49
C VAL A 102 -46.20 5.38 21.54
N HIS A 103 -45.71 4.68 22.57
CA HIS A 103 -45.94 3.25 22.79
C HIS A 103 -46.97 3.06 23.91
N ASN A 104 -48.24 2.79 23.58
CA ASN A 104 -49.20 2.32 24.58
C ASN A 104 -50.43 1.64 23.96
N ALA A 105 -50.76 0.44 24.45
CA ALA A 105 -52.15 -0.03 24.51
C ALA A 105 -52.43 -1.20 25.47
N PHE A 106 -51.48 -2.07 25.89
CA PHE A 106 -51.88 -3.33 26.56
C PHE A 106 -50.93 -3.96 27.59
N LEU A 107 -49.97 -3.23 28.18
CA LEU A 107 -48.99 -3.82 29.11
C LEU A 107 -49.12 -3.22 30.52
N ILE A 108 -49.16 -4.09 31.54
CA ILE A 108 -49.28 -3.70 32.96
C ILE A 108 -47.95 -3.17 33.55
N THR A 109 -46.84 -3.18 32.82
CA THR A 109 -45.54 -2.81 33.37
C THR A 109 -45.12 -1.39 33.02
N SER A 110 -44.74 -0.68 34.09
CA SER A 110 -43.75 0.39 34.12
C SER A 110 -42.70 0.26 33.01
N ASP A 111 -42.57 1.31 32.20
CA ASP A 111 -41.33 1.74 31.58
C ASP A 111 -40.39 0.64 31.03
N GLU A 112 -40.62 0.16 29.79
CA GLU A 112 -39.69 -0.78 29.10
C GLU A 112 -38.24 -0.25 29.02
N VAL A 113 -38.07 1.07 29.07
CA VAL A 113 -36.79 1.77 29.21
C VAL A 113 -36.86 2.66 30.44
N SER A 114 -35.93 2.50 31.38
CA SER A 114 -35.79 3.40 32.54
C SER A 114 -34.56 4.30 32.35
N MET A 115 -34.59 5.49 32.94
CA MET A 115 -33.47 6.43 32.89
C MET A 115 -33.28 7.09 34.25
N GLN A 116 -32.16 6.84 34.90
CA GLN A 116 -31.77 7.49 36.15
C GLN A 116 -30.71 8.57 35.90
N LEU A 117 -30.86 9.73 36.53
CA LEU A 117 -29.87 10.80 36.45
C LEU A 117 -28.90 10.72 37.64
N ILE A 118 -27.60 10.74 37.35
CA ILE A 118 -26.51 10.73 38.33
C ILE A 118 -25.85 12.10 38.32
N SER A 119 -25.71 12.72 39.48
CA SER A 119 -24.96 13.97 39.62
C SER A 119 -23.50 13.66 39.91
N SER A 120 -22.59 14.23 39.12
CA SER A 120 -21.15 14.06 39.28
C SER A 120 -20.40 15.28 38.74
N THR A 121 -19.09 15.34 38.93
CA THR A 121 -18.20 16.25 38.18
C THR A 121 -17.70 15.58 36.90
N ARG A 122 -17.15 16.34 35.95
CA ARG A 122 -16.53 15.82 34.72
C ARG A 122 -15.51 14.71 35.03
N ASN A 123 -14.61 14.99 35.98
CA ASN A 123 -13.52 14.07 36.32
C ASN A 123 -13.99 12.89 37.18
N GLY A 124 -15.03 13.05 38.00
CA GLY A 124 -15.59 11.98 38.83
C GLY A 124 -16.61 11.09 38.11
N ALA A 125 -17.08 11.47 36.91
CA ALA A 125 -18.13 10.74 36.18
C ALA A 125 -17.79 9.26 35.89
N PRO A 126 -16.55 8.89 35.48
CA PRO A 126 -16.19 7.49 35.29
C PRO A 126 -16.29 6.66 36.57
N ASP A 127 -15.83 7.19 37.70
CA ASP A 127 -15.90 6.49 38.99
C ASP A 127 -17.35 6.35 39.46
N ALA A 128 -18.15 7.41 39.34
CA ALA A 128 -19.56 7.38 39.67
C ALA A 128 -20.36 6.38 38.81
N LEU A 129 -20.00 6.21 37.53
CA LEU A 129 -20.58 5.17 36.68
C LEU A 129 -20.22 3.77 37.18
N ARG A 130 -18.95 3.54 37.54
CA ARG A 130 -18.49 2.26 38.07
C ARG A 130 -19.18 1.89 39.38
N GLU A 131 -19.22 2.80 40.34
CA GLU A 131 -19.91 2.61 41.62
C GLU A 131 -21.41 2.29 41.41
N THR A 132 -22.03 2.95 40.44
CA THR A 132 -23.41 2.71 40.05
C THR A 132 -23.60 1.30 39.48
N MET A 133 -22.69 0.84 38.61
CA MET A 133 -22.72 -0.51 38.02
C MET A 133 -22.48 -1.61 39.06
N GLU A 134 -21.69 -1.34 40.10
CA GLU A 134 -21.48 -2.26 41.23
C GLU A 134 -22.71 -2.35 42.14
N ALA A 135 -23.40 -1.22 42.35
CA ALA A 135 -24.56 -1.14 43.24
C ALA A 135 -25.88 -1.65 42.63
N LYS A 136 -26.04 -1.50 41.31
CA LYS A 136 -27.25 -1.84 40.56
C LYS A 136 -26.95 -2.13 39.10
N ARG A 137 -27.91 -2.76 38.44
CA ARG A 137 -27.83 -3.07 37.02
C ARG A 137 -27.96 -1.82 36.17
N VAL A 138 -26.99 -1.60 35.28
CA VAL A 138 -26.99 -0.55 34.25
C VAL A 138 -26.75 -1.25 32.91
N ASP A 139 -27.70 -1.09 31.99
CA ASP A 139 -27.60 -1.69 30.66
C ASP A 139 -27.08 -0.67 29.62
N PHE A 140 -27.37 0.63 29.79
CA PHE A 140 -26.81 1.66 28.91
C PHE A 140 -26.61 3.02 29.59
N VAL A 141 -25.78 3.86 28.97
CA VAL A 141 -25.60 5.28 29.26
C VAL A 141 -26.13 6.10 28.09
N GLY A 142 -26.91 7.14 28.38
CA GLY A 142 -27.44 8.07 27.39
C GLY A 142 -27.19 9.53 27.76
N GLY A 143 -27.06 10.38 26.75
CA GLY A 143 -26.86 11.82 26.92
C GLY A 143 -25.40 12.19 27.12
N VAL A 144 -25.13 13.13 28.04
CA VAL A 144 -23.79 13.71 28.22
C VAL A 144 -22.84 12.70 28.84
N VAL A 145 -21.68 12.50 28.20
CA VAL A 145 -20.64 11.59 28.66
C VAL A 145 -19.24 12.22 28.54
N THR A 146 -18.26 11.62 29.21
CA THR A 146 -16.84 11.94 29.03
C THR A 146 -16.13 10.83 28.27
N GLU A 147 -15.00 11.14 27.64
CA GLU A 147 -14.21 10.15 26.89
C GLU A 147 -13.82 8.95 27.75
N ALA A 148 -13.45 9.20 29.02
CA ALA A 148 -13.07 8.15 29.97
C ALA A 148 -14.21 7.18 30.31
N MET A 149 -15.48 7.59 30.16
CA MET A 149 -16.61 6.69 30.37
C MET A 149 -16.76 5.69 29.22
N LEU A 150 -16.43 6.09 27.98
CA LEU A 150 -16.65 5.25 26.79
C LEU A 150 -15.84 3.95 26.79
N GLU A 151 -14.75 3.89 27.58
CA GLU A 151 -13.92 2.70 27.77
C GLU A 151 -14.52 1.67 28.74
N MET A 152 -15.67 1.96 29.35
CA MET A 152 -16.26 1.09 30.37
C MET A 152 -16.97 -0.11 29.75
N GLU A 153 -16.53 -1.31 30.13
CA GLU A 153 -17.13 -2.58 29.70
C GLU A 153 -18.40 -2.91 30.50
N GLY A 154 -19.27 -3.75 29.91
CA GLY A 154 -20.50 -4.22 30.56
C GLY A 154 -21.67 -3.23 30.50
N VAL A 155 -21.50 -2.10 29.81
CA VAL A 155 -22.53 -1.09 29.57
C VAL A 155 -22.42 -0.53 28.15
N ASP A 156 -23.56 -0.29 27.50
CA ASP A 156 -23.61 0.31 26.17
C ASP A 156 -23.78 1.83 26.22
N PHE A 157 -23.27 2.55 25.23
CA PHE A 157 -23.42 3.99 25.07
C PHE A 157 -24.22 4.28 23.81
N ILE A 158 -25.45 4.78 24.00
CA ILE A 158 -26.36 5.06 22.89
C ILE A 158 -26.31 6.55 22.56
N ASP A 159 -25.81 6.85 21.36
CA ASP A 159 -25.63 8.20 20.82
C ASP A 159 -24.99 9.18 21.82
N PRO A 160 -23.76 8.89 22.30
CA PRO A 160 -23.12 9.67 23.35
C PRO A 160 -22.92 11.12 22.94
N LEU A 161 -23.27 12.05 23.84
CA LEU A 161 -23.10 13.48 23.65
C LEU A 161 -21.81 13.96 24.34
N LEU A 162 -20.73 14.02 23.59
CA LEU A 162 -19.46 14.62 24.04
C LEU A 162 -19.56 16.15 23.98
N LEU A 163 -19.06 16.82 25.01
CA LEU A 163 -19.04 18.29 25.11
C LEU A 163 -17.89 18.94 24.34
N GLU A 164 -16.95 18.12 23.86
CA GLU A 164 -15.83 18.53 23.03
C GLU A 164 -15.87 17.67 21.76
N PRO A 165 -15.58 18.23 20.58
CA PRO A 165 -15.52 17.45 19.36
C PRO A 165 -14.39 16.43 19.46
N ARG A 166 -14.64 15.21 18.96
CA ARG A 166 -13.69 14.11 18.91
C ARG A 166 -13.84 13.33 17.62
N LEU A 167 -12.74 12.78 17.14
CA LEU A 167 -12.81 11.76 16.10
C LEU A 167 -13.33 10.46 16.71
N ASN A 168 -14.21 9.80 15.98
CA ASN A 168 -14.81 8.56 16.40
C ASN A 168 -13.76 7.43 16.39
N ARG A 169 -13.68 6.69 17.50
CA ARG A 169 -12.85 5.50 17.65
C ARG A 169 -13.78 4.31 17.79
N PHE A 170 -13.54 3.27 17.02
CA PHE A 170 -14.39 2.09 17.04
C PHE A 170 -14.38 1.46 18.43
N ARG A 171 -15.55 1.43 19.06
CA ARG A 171 -15.83 0.74 20.32
C ARG A 171 -17.15 0.01 20.16
N ARG A 172 -17.17 -1.29 20.44
CA ARG A 172 -18.36 -2.13 20.22
C ARG A 172 -19.52 -1.71 21.11
N ASN A 173 -19.24 -1.28 22.33
CA ASN A 173 -20.23 -0.78 23.28
C ASN A 173 -20.66 0.67 23.00
N VAL A 174 -20.28 1.28 21.87
CA VAL A 174 -20.66 2.67 21.54
C VAL A 174 -21.37 2.71 20.18
N MET A 175 -22.62 3.15 20.20
CA MET A 175 -23.51 3.18 19.05
C MET A 175 -23.76 4.64 18.67
N CYS A 176 -23.01 5.16 17.71
CA CYS A 176 -23.22 6.52 17.19
C CYS A 176 -24.41 6.51 16.24
N LEU A 177 -25.53 7.12 16.64
CA LEU A 177 -26.75 7.19 15.83
C LEU A 177 -26.80 8.48 15.00
N SER A 178 -26.26 9.55 15.57
CA SER A 178 -26.07 10.85 14.94
C SER A 178 -24.79 10.88 14.09
N PRO A 179 -24.72 11.78 13.09
CA PRO A 179 -23.56 11.87 12.20
C PRO A 179 -22.27 12.12 12.99
N THR A 180 -21.27 11.25 12.80
CA THR A 180 -19.95 11.50 13.39
C THR A 180 -19.29 12.73 12.76
N LEU A 181 -18.26 13.28 13.40
CA LEU A 181 -17.52 14.43 12.85
C LEU A 181 -17.00 14.15 11.43
N GLU A 182 -16.50 12.93 11.20
CA GLU A 182 -16.00 12.49 9.91
C GLU A 182 -17.11 12.41 8.86
N GLN A 183 -18.29 11.88 9.21
CA GLN A 183 -19.42 11.84 8.29
C GLN A 183 -19.88 13.25 7.91
N GLN A 184 -19.90 14.18 8.87
CA GLN A 184 -20.24 15.57 8.62
C GLN A 184 -19.21 16.24 7.70
N PHE A 185 -17.90 16.08 7.95
CA PHE A 185 -16.87 16.60 7.05
C PHE A 185 -16.98 16.03 5.64
N PHE A 186 -17.23 14.73 5.51
CA PHE A 186 -17.35 14.07 4.20
C PHE A 186 -18.51 14.65 3.38
N VAL A 187 -19.70 14.78 3.98
CA VAL A 187 -20.90 15.28 3.29
C VAL A 187 -20.80 16.79 3.00
N LEU A 188 -20.23 17.57 3.93
CA LEU A 188 -19.98 19.00 3.69
C LEU A 188 -18.93 19.22 2.59
N ALA A 189 -17.91 18.38 2.50
CA ALA A 189 -16.93 18.39 1.42
C ALA A 189 -17.56 18.03 0.07
N GLU A 190 -18.46 17.04 0.02
CA GLU A 190 -19.21 16.69 -1.19
C GLU A 190 -20.07 17.85 -1.69
N TYR A 191 -20.79 18.50 -0.77
CA TYR A 191 -21.55 19.71 -1.07
C TYR A 191 -20.65 20.82 -1.64
N LEU A 192 -19.49 21.09 -1.02
CA LEU A 192 -18.54 22.10 -1.51
C LEU A 192 -17.96 21.77 -2.88
N GLY A 193 -17.59 20.50 -3.12
CA GLY A 193 -17.10 20.05 -4.42
C GLY A 193 -18.11 20.30 -5.54
N ASN A 194 -19.40 20.11 -5.26
CA ASN A 194 -20.48 20.38 -6.19
C ASN A 194 -20.82 21.88 -6.33
N ALA A 195 -20.64 22.68 -5.27
CA ALA A 195 -21.07 24.07 -5.23
C ALA A 195 -20.02 25.07 -5.73
N SER A 196 -18.74 24.90 -5.39
CA SER A 196 -17.72 25.94 -5.60
C SER A 196 -16.37 25.43 -6.09
N GLY A 197 -16.07 24.12 -6.06
CA GLY A 197 -14.85 23.52 -6.64
C GLY A 197 -13.52 24.17 -6.23
N GLY A 198 -13.50 24.92 -5.13
CA GLY A 198 -12.45 25.88 -4.78
C GLY A 198 -11.56 25.44 -3.63
N SER A 199 -11.16 26.39 -2.80
CA SER A 199 -10.40 26.14 -1.57
C SER A 199 -11.20 26.53 -0.33
N ALA A 200 -11.11 25.72 0.71
CA ALA A 200 -11.69 26.00 2.02
C ALA A 200 -10.59 26.26 3.07
N HIS A 201 -10.95 26.98 4.12
CA HIS A 201 -10.14 27.20 5.31
C HIS A 201 -10.71 26.39 6.47
N ALA A 202 -9.93 26.19 7.53
CA ALA A 202 -10.41 25.58 8.76
C ALA A 202 -9.90 26.34 9.99
N VAL A 203 -10.74 26.45 11.01
CA VAL A 203 -10.41 26.92 12.35
C VAL A 203 -10.90 25.87 13.33
N ILE A 204 -9.97 25.17 13.98
CA ILE A 204 -10.26 23.99 14.79
C ILE A 204 -9.70 24.20 16.19
N ARG A 205 -10.60 24.27 17.19
CA ARG A 205 -10.25 24.35 18.60
C ARG A 205 -10.50 23.01 19.28
N SER A 206 -9.46 22.19 19.39
CA SER A 206 -9.55 20.86 20.01
C SER A 206 -8.18 20.34 20.42
N GLY A 207 -8.13 19.47 21.44
CA GLY A 207 -6.93 18.67 21.74
C GLY A 207 -6.54 17.70 20.61
N GLU A 208 -7.45 17.43 19.67
CA GLU A 208 -7.23 16.58 18.49
C GLU A 208 -7.24 17.38 17.17
N ALA A 209 -7.01 18.70 17.24
CA ALA A 209 -7.18 19.61 16.11
C ALA A 209 -6.39 19.19 14.86
N ALA A 210 -5.14 18.73 15.02
CA ALA A 210 -4.30 18.27 13.91
C ALA A 210 -4.88 17.04 13.20
N ALA A 211 -5.42 16.08 13.96
CA ALA A 211 -6.04 14.87 13.39
C ALA A 211 -7.35 15.21 12.67
N MET A 212 -8.16 16.10 13.24
CA MET A 212 -9.38 16.58 12.60
C MET A 212 -9.10 17.33 11.30
N ALA A 213 -8.08 18.19 11.28
CA ALA A 213 -7.64 18.89 10.08
C ALA A 213 -7.22 17.93 8.97
N ASP A 214 -6.56 16.81 9.32
CA ASP A 214 -6.17 15.79 8.36
C ASP A 214 -7.38 15.02 7.78
N VAL A 215 -8.36 14.66 8.61
CA VAL A 215 -9.61 14.04 8.14
C VAL A 215 -10.39 15.01 7.25
N LEU A 216 -10.49 16.28 7.63
CA LEU A 216 -11.12 17.31 6.80
C LEU A 216 -10.39 17.48 5.47
N ARG A 217 -9.06 17.54 5.47
CA ARG A 217 -8.24 17.62 4.25
C ARG A 217 -8.54 16.45 3.31
N ARG A 218 -8.53 15.21 3.82
CA ARG A 218 -8.86 14.01 3.03
C ARG A 218 -10.29 14.05 2.50
N SER A 219 -11.25 14.51 3.31
CA SER A 219 -12.65 14.71 2.90
C SER A 219 -12.74 15.67 1.71
N LEU A 220 -12.13 16.86 1.83
CA LEU A 220 -12.14 17.89 0.78
C LEU A 220 -11.46 17.41 -0.50
N LEU A 221 -10.29 16.78 -0.39
CA LEU A 221 -9.55 16.24 -1.54
C LEU A 221 -10.35 15.19 -2.31
N THR A 222 -11.17 14.40 -1.60
CA THR A 222 -12.04 13.38 -2.22
C THR A 222 -13.01 13.98 -3.25
N PHE A 223 -13.41 15.24 -3.03
CA PHE A 223 -14.36 15.95 -3.88
C PHE A 223 -13.72 17.11 -4.65
N GLY A 224 -12.40 17.08 -4.84
CA GLY A 224 -11.67 18.07 -5.63
C GLY A 224 -11.53 19.45 -4.97
N VAL A 225 -11.81 19.57 -3.66
CA VAL A 225 -11.66 20.81 -2.90
C VAL A 225 -10.32 20.78 -2.16
N SER A 226 -9.60 21.91 -2.15
CA SER A 226 -8.33 22.03 -1.43
C SER A 226 -8.53 22.67 -0.05
N LEU A 227 -7.78 22.22 0.96
CA LEU A 227 -7.72 22.90 2.25
C LEU A 227 -6.57 23.92 2.22
N ALA A 228 -6.89 25.20 2.00
CA ALA A 228 -5.92 26.28 1.84
C ALA A 228 -5.15 26.58 3.13
N SER A 229 -5.85 26.61 4.27
CA SER A 229 -5.24 26.76 5.58
C SER A 229 -6.03 26.02 6.66
N ALA A 230 -5.36 25.69 7.75
CA ALA A 230 -5.97 25.16 8.96
C ALA A 230 -5.33 25.83 10.19
N THR A 231 -6.09 26.68 10.87
CA THR A 231 -5.70 27.29 12.13
C THR A 231 -6.09 26.35 13.27
N LEU A 232 -5.10 25.90 14.04
CA LEU A 232 -5.29 24.97 15.15
C LEU A 232 -5.16 25.75 16.46
N LEU A 233 -6.22 25.76 17.26
CA LEU A 233 -6.32 26.57 18.48
C LEU A 233 -6.33 25.69 19.72
N ALA A 234 -5.77 26.22 20.82
CA ALA A 234 -5.86 25.60 22.13
C ALA A 234 -7.20 25.96 22.80
N GLY A 235 -7.57 25.23 23.85
CA GLY A 235 -8.77 25.55 24.63
C GLY A 235 -8.65 26.93 25.29
N GLY A 236 -9.59 27.83 24.99
CA GLY A 236 -9.64 29.20 25.54
C GLY A 236 -9.33 30.31 24.53
N ASP A 237 -8.74 30.00 23.38
CA ASP A 237 -8.48 30.99 22.33
C ASP A 237 -9.79 31.46 21.66
N ALA A 238 -9.83 32.73 21.24
CA ALA A 238 -10.97 33.33 20.56
C ALA A 238 -11.05 32.84 19.10
N LEU A 239 -12.13 32.13 18.77
CA LEU A 239 -12.25 31.50 17.45
C LEU A 239 -12.45 32.53 16.33
N VAL A 240 -13.23 33.59 16.60
CA VAL A 240 -13.63 34.59 15.60
C VAL A 240 -12.46 35.38 15.04
N ASP A 241 -11.42 35.61 15.82
CA ASP A 241 -10.25 36.41 15.39
C ASP A 241 -9.45 35.72 14.27
N HIS A 242 -9.73 34.45 14.02
CA HIS A 242 -9.08 33.63 12.99
C HIS A 242 -9.98 33.32 11.79
N LEU A 243 -11.22 33.82 11.76
CA LEU A 243 -12.11 33.62 10.63
C LEU A 243 -11.70 34.48 9.43
N PRO A 244 -11.65 33.93 8.20
CA PRO A 244 -11.40 34.71 7.01
C PRO A 244 -12.55 35.68 6.73
N VAL A 245 -12.27 36.75 5.98
CA VAL A 245 -13.29 37.74 5.57
C VAL A 245 -14.06 37.31 4.32
N GLU A 246 -13.58 36.32 3.58
CA GLU A 246 -14.21 35.77 2.38
C GLU A 246 -13.92 34.27 2.21
N GLY A 247 -14.75 33.59 1.42
CA GLY A 247 -14.62 32.17 1.11
C GLY A 247 -15.27 31.24 2.14
N ASP A 248 -14.93 29.96 2.03
CA ASP A 248 -15.49 28.88 2.83
C ASP A 248 -14.60 28.56 4.03
N VAL A 249 -15.15 28.48 5.24
CA VAL A 249 -14.40 28.13 6.46
C VAL A 249 -15.12 27.08 7.32
N PHE A 250 -14.42 26.00 7.66
CA PHE A 250 -14.87 25.01 8.63
C PHE A 250 -14.49 25.43 10.04
N VAL A 251 -15.46 25.41 10.94
CA VAL A 251 -15.32 25.83 12.33
C VAL A 251 -15.71 24.68 13.23
N VAL A 252 -14.77 24.26 14.09
CA VAL A 252 -14.89 23.09 14.97
C VAL A 252 -14.41 23.48 16.35
N GLY A 253 -15.12 23.05 17.39
CA GLY A 253 -14.77 23.34 18.78
C GLY A 253 -15.47 24.58 19.32
N LEU A 254 -16.75 24.78 19.00
CA LEU A 254 -17.55 25.91 19.48
C LEU A 254 -17.78 25.86 20.99
N SER A 255 -17.83 27.04 21.60
CA SER A 255 -18.12 27.26 23.01
C SER A 255 -19.16 28.37 23.18
N ALA A 256 -19.60 28.58 24.42
CA ALA A 256 -20.53 29.65 24.76
C ALA A 256 -19.99 31.02 24.29
N GLY A 257 -20.83 31.80 23.61
CA GLY A 257 -20.49 33.10 23.04
C GLY A 257 -20.03 33.06 21.58
N ASP A 258 -19.55 31.93 21.07
CA ASP A 258 -19.06 31.84 19.69
C ASP A 258 -20.17 32.02 18.67
N ALA A 259 -21.41 31.56 18.95
CA ALA A 259 -22.56 31.75 18.06
C ALA A 259 -22.83 33.24 17.76
N GLY A 260 -22.79 34.09 18.79
CA GLY A 260 -22.96 35.54 18.64
C GLY A 260 -21.76 36.23 17.99
N ALA A 261 -20.56 35.68 18.16
CA ALA A 261 -19.37 36.17 17.49
C ALA A 261 -19.40 35.83 15.98
N ILE A 262 -19.78 34.59 15.62
CA ILE A 262 -19.98 34.16 14.23
C ILE A 262 -21.06 35.00 13.57
N ALA A 263 -22.20 35.24 14.22
CA ALA A 263 -23.29 36.07 13.69
C ALA A 263 -22.82 37.47 13.28
N ARG A 264 -22.05 38.14 14.16
CA ARG A 264 -21.46 39.45 13.86
C ARG A 264 -20.48 39.38 12.69
N HIS A 265 -19.63 38.36 12.66
CA HIS A 265 -18.63 38.19 11.60
C HIS A 265 -19.25 37.95 10.22
N VAL A 266 -20.23 37.05 10.12
CA VAL A 266 -20.92 36.82 8.84
C VAL A 266 -21.75 38.03 8.43
N ALA A 267 -22.36 38.77 9.37
CA ALA A 267 -23.10 39.97 9.06
C ALA A 267 -22.20 41.09 8.50
N SER A 268 -20.97 41.25 9.02
CA SER A 268 -20.03 42.27 8.55
C SER A 268 -19.31 41.88 7.25
N HIS A 269 -19.23 40.59 6.94
CA HIS A 269 -18.49 40.07 5.79
C HIS A 269 -19.41 39.25 4.88
N GLY A 270 -19.95 39.85 3.83
CA GLY A 270 -20.91 39.19 2.93
C GLY A 270 -20.32 38.01 2.12
N GLY A 271 -18.99 37.97 1.97
CA GLY A 271 -18.30 36.96 1.16
C GLY A 271 -17.91 35.67 1.90
N VAL A 272 -18.12 35.57 3.21
CA VAL A 272 -17.73 34.39 4.00
C VAL A 272 -18.91 33.44 4.23
N ARG A 273 -18.65 32.13 4.14
CA ARG A 273 -19.58 31.06 4.52
C ARG A 273 -18.93 30.15 5.57
N VAL A 274 -19.65 29.93 6.66
CA VAL A 274 -19.14 29.27 7.87
C VAL A 274 -19.81 27.91 8.03
N PHE A 275 -19.01 26.85 8.03
CA PHE A 275 -19.45 25.48 8.24
C PHE A 275 -19.23 25.08 9.70
N VAL A 276 -20.29 24.70 10.40
CA VAL A 276 -20.22 24.30 11.82
C VAL A 276 -20.62 22.84 12.00
N VAL A 277 -20.11 22.20 13.06
CA VAL A 277 -20.49 20.83 13.42
C VAL A 277 -21.89 20.85 14.03
N PHE A 278 -22.77 19.96 13.55
CA PHE A 278 -24.18 19.89 13.97
C PHE A 278 -24.35 19.67 15.47
N LEU A 279 -23.54 18.80 16.09
CA LEU A 279 -23.66 18.52 17.51
C LEU A 279 -23.33 19.74 18.38
N GLU A 280 -22.35 20.54 17.94
CA GLU A 280 -21.96 21.79 18.60
C GLU A 280 -23.03 22.87 18.41
N PHE A 281 -23.60 22.96 17.20
CA PHE A 281 -24.80 23.76 16.94
C PHE A 281 -25.97 23.32 17.84
N ALA A 282 -26.20 22.01 18.01
CA ALA A 282 -27.30 21.49 18.81
C ALA A 282 -27.12 21.82 20.30
N LEU A 283 -25.89 21.71 20.82
CA LEU A 283 -25.53 22.13 22.19
C LEU A 283 -25.74 23.64 22.41
N LEU A 284 -25.46 24.45 21.38
CA LEU A 284 -25.57 25.93 21.42
C LEU A 284 -26.83 26.46 20.72
N HIS A 285 -27.83 25.62 20.48
CA HIS A 285 -28.98 25.94 19.61
C HIS A 285 -29.66 27.24 20.01
N ALA A 286 -29.88 27.45 21.32
CA ALA A 286 -30.51 28.65 21.82
C ALA A 286 -29.67 29.92 21.61
N GLU A 287 -28.34 29.83 21.63
CA GLU A 287 -27.47 30.97 21.34
C GLU A 287 -27.49 31.29 19.84
N PHE A 288 -27.49 30.28 18.96
CA PHE A 288 -27.66 30.49 17.52
C PHE A 288 -29.01 31.11 17.19
N VAL A 289 -30.11 30.61 17.76
CA VAL A 289 -31.46 31.19 17.57
C VAL A 289 -31.51 32.64 18.06
N ALA A 290 -30.86 32.95 19.19
CA ALA A 290 -30.80 34.32 19.70
C ALA A 290 -29.94 35.23 18.81
N ALA A 291 -28.78 34.76 18.36
CA ALA A 291 -27.82 35.54 17.58
C ALA A 291 -28.28 35.81 16.14
N PHE A 292 -29.06 34.91 15.54
CA PHE A 292 -29.54 34.99 14.16
C PHE A 292 -31.04 35.30 14.07
N ARG A 293 -31.63 35.89 15.12
CA ARG A 293 -33.07 36.22 15.17
C ARG A 293 -33.54 37.06 13.97
N ASP A 294 -32.71 37.98 13.51
CA ASP A 294 -33.03 38.88 12.39
C ASP A 294 -32.73 38.25 11.01
N GLY A 295 -32.27 37.00 10.99
CA GLY A 295 -31.99 36.21 9.77
C GLY A 295 -30.74 36.62 8.99
N ALA A 296 -30.11 37.75 9.32
CA ALA A 296 -28.94 38.26 8.61
C ALA A 296 -27.76 37.26 8.63
N GLY A 297 -27.35 36.79 7.46
CA GLY A 297 -26.23 35.85 7.28
C GLY A 297 -26.51 34.40 7.70
N ALA A 298 -27.74 34.07 8.13
CA ALA A 298 -28.12 32.70 8.52
C ALA A 298 -28.10 31.72 7.32
N ASP A 299 -28.22 32.21 6.09
CA ASP A 299 -28.07 31.46 4.85
C ASP A 299 -26.63 30.98 4.62
N ARG A 300 -25.65 31.63 5.26
CA ARG A 300 -24.21 31.37 5.12
C ARG A 300 -23.59 30.66 6.31
N VAL A 301 -24.37 30.29 7.32
CA VAL A 301 -23.95 29.34 8.35
C VAL A 301 -24.52 27.98 7.99
N VAL A 302 -23.67 26.97 7.82
CA VAL A 302 -24.04 25.70 7.20
C VAL A 302 -23.62 24.52 8.08
N PHE A 303 -24.45 23.48 8.16
CA PHE A 303 -24.12 22.26 8.89
C PHE A 303 -24.76 21.04 8.22
N ALA A 304 -24.27 19.84 8.56
CA ALA A 304 -24.79 18.58 8.05
C ALA A 304 -25.53 17.80 9.14
N THR A 305 -26.75 17.34 8.86
CA THR A 305 -27.58 16.58 9.82
C THR A 305 -28.35 15.46 9.14
N SER A 306 -28.57 14.36 9.86
CA SER A 306 -29.47 13.27 9.45
C SER A 306 -30.88 13.43 10.01
N LEU A 307 -31.13 14.44 10.84
CA LEU A 307 -32.45 14.65 11.44
C LEU A 307 -33.41 15.33 10.46
N PRO A 308 -34.70 14.97 10.49
CA PRO A 308 -35.73 15.79 9.88
C PRO A 308 -35.90 17.10 10.67
N HIS A 309 -36.65 18.05 10.11
CA HIS A 309 -36.81 19.36 10.73
C HIS A 309 -37.66 19.28 12.00
N TRP A 310 -37.09 19.68 13.14
CA TRP A 310 -37.70 19.53 14.48
C TRP A 310 -38.92 20.42 14.71
N ASN A 311 -39.11 21.46 13.89
CA ASN A 311 -40.26 22.37 13.96
C ASN A 311 -41.18 22.32 12.73
N ASP A 312 -41.00 21.36 11.82
CA ASP A 312 -41.86 21.25 10.63
C ASP A 312 -43.12 20.43 10.94
N ARG A 313 -44.23 21.12 11.22
CA ARG A 313 -45.54 20.46 11.46
C ARG A 313 -46.15 19.86 10.20
N GLY A 314 -45.78 20.38 9.02
CA GLY A 314 -46.26 19.91 7.72
C GLY A 314 -45.39 18.80 7.12
N SER A 315 -44.40 18.32 7.88
CA SER A 315 -43.36 17.46 7.36
C SER A 315 -43.90 16.16 6.74
N ALA A 316 -43.30 15.78 5.62
CA ALA A 316 -43.44 14.43 5.08
C ALA A 316 -42.80 13.38 6.00
N SER A 317 -41.87 13.78 6.89
CA SER A 317 -41.23 12.89 7.85
C SER A 317 -42.19 12.38 8.92
N GLU A 318 -42.26 11.06 9.07
CA GLU A 318 -43.09 10.42 10.10
C GLU A 318 -42.51 10.66 11.50
N THR A 319 -41.18 10.61 11.66
CA THR A 319 -40.47 10.93 12.90
C THR A 319 -40.77 12.36 13.34
N ALA A 320 -40.69 13.35 12.43
CA ALA A 320 -40.98 14.75 12.78
C ALA A 320 -42.45 14.95 13.21
N ARG A 321 -43.41 14.33 12.51
CA ARG A 321 -44.83 14.40 12.89
C ARG A 321 -45.10 13.78 14.27
N LYS A 322 -44.55 12.58 14.53
CA LYS A 322 -44.70 11.91 15.84
C LYS A 322 -44.01 12.69 16.95
N PHE A 323 -42.85 13.28 16.66
CA PHE A 323 -42.14 14.15 17.59
C PHE A 323 -42.95 15.39 17.95
N ALA A 324 -43.48 16.11 16.95
CA ALA A 324 -44.29 17.30 17.17
C ALA A 324 -45.60 17.00 17.94
N ALA A 325 -46.15 15.79 17.77
CA ALA A 325 -47.30 15.33 18.53
C ALA A 325 -46.96 15.00 20.00
N ALA A 326 -45.79 14.43 20.25
CA ALA A 326 -45.34 14.06 21.60
C ALA A 326 -44.77 15.23 22.41
N VAL A 327 -44.01 16.12 21.75
CA VAL A 327 -43.44 17.34 22.33
C VAL A 327 -44.24 18.52 21.80
N THR A 328 -45.27 18.91 22.56
CA THR A 328 -46.32 19.83 22.10
C THR A 328 -45.90 21.30 22.11
N ARG A 329 -45.06 21.70 23.08
CA ARG A 329 -44.52 23.05 23.24
C ARG A 329 -43.41 23.29 22.22
N GLU A 330 -43.46 24.42 21.52
CA GLU A 330 -42.53 24.72 20.43
C GLU A 330 -41.13 25.04 20.94
N GLU A 331 -41.03 25.72 22.07
CA GLU A 331 -39.76 26.00 22.76
C GLU A 331 -39.04 24.73 23.26
N ASP A 332 -39.77 23.61 23.34
CA ASP A 332 -39.27 22.32 23.77
C ASP A 332 -38.80 21.46 22.57
N ARG A 333 -39.07 21.90 21.34
CA ARG A 333 -38.66 21.24 20.10
C ARG A 333 -37.32 21.79 19.62
N THR A 334 -36.27 21.14 20.10
CA THR A 334 -34.88 21.44 19.78
C THR A 334 -34.22 20.27 19.05
N PRO A 335 -33.10 20.48 18.34
CA PRO A 335 -32.34 19.39 17.74
C PRO A 335 -31.99 18.28 18.75
N LEU A 336 -31.58 18.63 19.98
CA LEU A 336 -31.26 17.65 21.03
C LEU A 336 -32.48 16.85 21.49
N SER A 337 -33.64 17.51 21.65
CA SER A 337 -34.87 16.82 22.03
C SER A 337 -35.36 15.86 20.91
N LEU A 338 -35.24 16.24 19.64
CA LEU A 338 -35.57 15.35 18.53
C LEU A 338 -34.58 14.17 18.42
N MET A 339 -33.28 14.44 18.61
CA MET A 339 -32.23 13.40 18.64
C MET A 339 -32.53 12.36 19.73
N SER A 340 -32.82 12.80 20.95
CA SER A 340 -33.19 11.91 22.06
C SER A 340 -34.51 11.17 21.82
N PHE A 341 -35.51 11.83 21.22
CA PHE A 341 -36.77 11.20 20.82
C PHE A 341 -36.53 10.05 19.84
N ALA A 342 -35.76 10.30 18.77
CA ALA A 342 -35.47 9.31 17.74
C ALA A 342 -34.65 8.13 18.29
N ALA A 343 -33.61 8.41 19.10
CA ALA A 343 -32.83 7.37 19.78
C ALA A 343 -33.70 6.50 20.72
N THR A 344 -34.61 7.12 21.47
CA THR A 344 -35.52 6.39 22.38
C THR A 344 -36.45 5.45 21.60
N ARG A 345 -36.98 5.89 20.47
CA ARG A 345 -37.82 5.05 19.59
C ARG A 345 -37.04 3.90 18.96
N LEU A 346 -35.77 4.14 18.61
CA LEU A 346 -34.87 3.10 18.14
C LEU A 346 -34.64 2.02 19.19
N VAL A 347 -34.35 2.43 20.43
CA VAL A 347 -34.18 1.51 21.56
C VAL A 347 -35.45 0.70 21.81
N HIS A 348 -36.64 1.31 21.83
CA HIS A 348 -37.90 0.56 21.95
C HIS A 348 -38.09 -0.46 20.81
N THR A 349 -37.73 -0.09 19.58
CA THR A 349 -37.82 -1.01 18.44
C THR A 349 -36.85 -2.18 18.61
N ALA A 350 -35.63 -1.95 19.08
CA ALA A 350 -34.67 -3.00 19.41
C ALA A 350 -35.23 -3.93 20.50
N LEU A 351 -35.71 -3.38 21.61
CA LEU A 351 -36.25 -4.14 22.74
C LEU A 351 -37.44 -5.01 22.37
N SER A 352 -38.30 -4.56 21.45
CA SER A 352 -39.44 -5.35 20.97
C SER A 352 -39.04 -6.66 20.28
N ARG A 353 -37.77 -6.78 19.87
CA ARG A 353 -37.19 -7.93 19.15
C ARG A 353 -36.21 -8.73 20.01
N MET A 354 -36.00 -8.33 21.26
CA MET A 354 -35.06 -8.97 22.19
C MET A 354 -35.79 -9.92 23.15
N TYR A 355 -35.35 -11.17 23.23
CA TYR A 355 -35.88 -12.14 24.20
C TYR A 355 -35.34 -11.90 25.62
N ARG A 356 -34.07 -11.47 25.72
CA ARG A 356 -33.40 -11.08 26.97
C ARG A 356 -32.90 -9.65 26.83
N VAL A 357 -33.18 -8.84 27.84
CA VAL A 357 -32.71 -7.45 27.91
C VAL A 357 -31.39 -7.42 28.66
N SER A 358 -30.32 -6.95 28.02
CA SER A 358 -29.01 -6.63 28.59
C SER A 358 -28.24 -5.69 27.64
N ALA A 359 -27.15 -5.09 28.15
CA ALA A 359 -26.20 -4.32 27.32
C ALA A 359 -25.71 -5.17 26.12
N GLU A 360 -25.12 -6.35 26.41
CA GLU A 360 -24.61 -7.24 25.36
C GLU A 360 -25.64 -7.55 24.26
N GLN A 361 -26.88 -7.87 24.63
CA GLN A 361 -27.94 -8.18 23.67
C GLN A 361 -28.37 -6.94 22.86
N LEU A 362 -28.27 -5.74 23.43
CA LEU A 362 -28.55 -4.48 22.74
C LEU A 362 -27.46 -4.20 21.70
N ALA A 363 -26.19 -4.31 22.07
CA ALA A 363 -25.08 -4.25 21.12
C ALA A 363 -25.22 -5.30 20.01
N ASP A 364 -25.47 -6.56 20.37
CA ASP A 364 -25.68 -7.65 19.41
C ASP A 364 -26.82 -7.34 18.44
N PHE A 365 -27.91 -6.72 18.90
CA PHE A 365 -28.98 -6.28 18.02
C PHE A 365 -28.46 -5.34 16.93
N PHE A 366 -27.66 -4.32 17.26
CA PHE A 366 -27.14 -3.38 16.27
C PHE A 366 -26.15 -4.04 15.30
N TYR A 367 -25.23 -4.87 15.79
CA TYR A 367 -24.19 -5.50 14.95
C TYR A 367 -24.68 -6.70 14.12
N ASN A 368 -25.75 -7.39 14.55
CA ASN A 368 -26.33 -8.50 13.79
C ASN A 368 -27.33 -8.03 12.72
N ASN A 369 -27.81 -6.79 12.79
CA ASN A 369 -28.73 -6.24 11.81
C ASN A 369 -27.98 -5.33 10.83
N VAL A 370 -28.18 -5.53 9.53
CA VAL A 370 -27.54 -4.71 8.49
C VAL A 370 -27.93 -3.24 8.60
N ALA A 371 -29.19 -2.95 8.92
CA ALA A 371 -29.66 -1.61 9.22
C ALA A 371 -30.97 -1.70 10.02
N VAL A 372 -31.27 -0.68 10.80
CA VAL A 372 -32.49 -0.59 11.60
C VAL A 372 -33.28 0.63 11.15
N ALA A 373 -34.47 0.40 10.62
CA ALA A 373 -35.40 1.46 10.24
C ALA A 373 -36.45 1.66 11.34
N VAL A 374 -36.68 2.91 11.71
CA VAL A 374 -37.72 3.31 12.67
C VAL A 374 -38.42 4.54 12.12
N ASP A 375 -39.73 4.43 11.93
CA ASP A 375 -40.49 5.40 11.14
C ASP A 375 -39.82 5.59 9.75
N ASP A 376 -39.43 6.81 9.39
CA ASP A 376 -38.72 7.13 8.15
C ASP A 376 -37.18 7.30 8.32
N MET A 377 -36.67 7.11 9.55
CA MET A 377 -35.25 7.15 9.86
C MET A 377 -34.59 5.78 9.65
N LEU A 378 -33.33 5.78 9.18
CA LEU A 378 -32.55 4.57 8.94
C LEU A 378 -31.19 4.68 9.64
N TYR A 379 -30.85 3.66 10.43
CA TYR A 379 -29.61 3.58 11.20
C TYR A 379 -28.76 2.38 10.77
N GLY A 380 -27.45 2.58 10.62
CA GLY A 380 -26.48 1.56 10.21
C GLY A 380 -26.00 1.70 8.76
N PRO A 381 -25.14 0.81 8.27
CA PRO A 381 -24.74 -0.45 8.89
C PRO A 381 -23.72 -0.32 10.02
N PHE A 382 -23.91 -1.15 11.05
CA PHE A 382 -22.90 -1.39 12.09
C PHE A 382 -22.12 -2.66 11.73
N ALA A 383 -20.80 -2.66 11.91
CA ALA A 383 -19.94 -3.80 11.62
C ALA A 383 -18.94 -4.01 12.75
N ASP A 384 -18.92 -5.22 13.31
CA ASP A 384 -17.93 -5.62 14.30
C ASP A 384 -16.61 -5.85 13.55
N GLY A 385 -15.56 -5.10 13.86
CA GLY A 385 -14.30 -5.07 13.11
C GLY A 385 -13.62 -6.44 12.94
N ARG A 386 -14.07 -7.48 13.66
CA ARG A 386 -13.66 -8.88 13.53
C ARG A 386 -14.22 -9.60 12.30
N ALA A 387 -15.28 -9.08 11.67
CA ALA A 387 -16.04 -9.77 10.63
C ALA A 387 -15.55 -9.50 9.20
N CYS A 388 -14.50 -8.70 9.00
CA CYS A 388 -13.99 -8.41 7.66
C CYS A 388 -12.60 -8.97 7.38
N PRO A 389 -12.31 -9.39 6.14
CA PRO A 389 -10.96 -9.66 5.69
C PRO A 389 -10.14 -8.36 5.77
N ALA A 390 -8.96 -8.46 6.36
CA ALA A 390 -8.02 -7.34 6.47
C ALA A 390 -7.50 -6.96 5.07
N THR A 391 -8.13 -5.97 4.43
CA THR A 391 -7.58 -5.37 3.21
C THR A 391 -7.68 -3.85 3.26
N GLU A 392 -6.48 -3.24 3.09
CA GLU A 392 -6.18 -1.86 2.68
C GLU A 392 -6.54 -0.73 3.66
N SER A 393 -5.73 -0.60 4.72
CA SER A 393 -5.27 0.67 5.36
C SER A 393 -4.81 0.51 6.81
N GLY A 394 -4.83 -0.70 7.38
CA GLY A 394 -4.37 -0.94 8.75
C GLY A 394 -5.31 -0.43 9.86
N ALA A 395 -6.38 0.28 9.51
CA ALA A 395 -7.55 0.45 10.38
C ALA A 395 -8.52 -0.72 10.13
N GLY A 396 -8.91 -1.45 11.17
CA GLY A 396 -9.89 -2.54 11.04
C GLY A 396 -11.21 -2.06 10.41
N CYS A 397 -12.01 -2.96 9.84
CA CYS A 397 -13.24 -2.58 9.13
C CYS A 397 -14.40 -2.13 10.05
N GLY A 398 -14.17 -2.00 11.35
CA GLY A 398 -15.21 -1.73 12.33
C GLY A 398 -15.99 -0.48 11.96
N ARG A 399 -17.31 -0.61 11.80
CA ARG A 399 -18.23 0.51 11.56
C ARG A 399 -19.13 0.67 12.76
N ASN A 400 -18.97 1.76 13.49
CA ASN A 400 -19.83 2.11 14.63
C ASN A 400 -20.55 3.44 14.42
N TYR A 401 -20.64 3.92 13.17
CA TYR A 401 -21.42 5.07 12.78
C TYR A 401 -22.70 4.62 12.07
N GLY A 402 -23.84 5.10 12.56
CA GLY A 402 -25.16 4.67 12.13
C GLY A 402 -25.95 5.72 11.35
N ALA A 403 -25.52 6.99 11.31
CA ALA A 403 -26.29 8.01 10.61
C ALA A 403 -26.24 7.78 9.09
N THR A 404 -27.43 7.71 8.49
CA THR A 404 -27.63 7.69 7.03
C THR A 404 -28.44 8.91 6.62
N ARG A 405 -28.59 9.13 5.30
CA ARG A 405 -29.44 10.21 4.76
C ARG A 405 -29.11 11.58 5.37
N ILE A 406 -27.82 11.90 5.43
CA ILE A 406 -27.29 13.15 5.94
C ILE A 406 -27.48 14.23 4.86
N SER A 407 -28.18 15.30 5.20
CA SER A 407 -28.45 16.46 4.34
C SER A 407 -27.65 17.68 4.83
N VAL A 408 -27.45 18.67 3.96
CA VAL A 408 -26.76 19.92 4.31
C VAL A 408 -27.74 21.06 4.39
N TRP A 409 -27.77 21.74 5.54
CA TRP A 409 -28.73 22.80 5.82
C TRP A 409 -28.02 24.13 6.02
N PRO A 410 -28.62 25.23 5.54
CA PRO A 410 -28.30 26.55 6.07
C PRO A 410 -28.96 26.70 7.44
N LEU A 411 -28.37 27.52 8.32
CA LEU A 411 -28.97 27.88 9.60
C LEU A 411 -30.34 28.55 9.41
N ALA A 412 -30.53 29.29 8.31
CA ALA A 412 -31.83 29.82 7.92
C ALA A 412 -32.94 28.75 7.89
N ARG A 413 -32.63 27.53 7.43
CA ARG A 413 -33.57 26.39 7.47
C ARG A 413 -33.85 25.90 8.87
N ALA A 414 -32.84 25.90 9.75
CA ALA A 414 -33.03 25.52 11.14
C ALA A 414 -33.99 26.47 11.88
N LEU A 415 -34.05 27.73 11.45
CA LEU A 415 -34.93 28.77 11.98
C LEU A 415 -36.31 28.79 11.30
N ASP A 416 -36.37 28.48 10.01
CA ASP A 416 -37.60 28.45 9.21
C ASP A 416 -37.69 27.16 8.37
N PRO A 417 -38.64 26.24 8.67
CA PRO A 417 -38.81 24.99 7.93
C PRO A 417 -39.10 25.16 6.44
N ALA A 418 -39.59 26.35 6.01
CA ALA A 418 -39.91 26.63 4.62
C ALA A 418 -38.66 26.78 3.73
N VAL A 419 -37.50 27.11 4.32
CA VAL A 419 -36.23 27.25 3.58
C VAL A 419 -35.74 25.85 3.17
N PRO A 420 -35.46 25.59 1.89
CA PRO A 420 -35.02 24.26 1.42
C PRO A 420 -33.63 23.88 1.95
N GLU A 421 -33.31 22.59 1.88
CA GLU A 421 -31.96 22.09 2.11
C GLU A 421 -31.00 22.56 1.00
N LEU A 422 -29.72 22.77 1.34
CA LEU A 422 -28.67 23.15 0.37
C LEU A 422 -28.18 21.94 -0.42
N PHE A 423 -28.18 20.76 0.21
CA PHE A 423 -27.77 19.50 -0.40
C PHE A 423 -28.68 18.38 0.07
N PRO A 424 -29.18 17.54 -0.85
CA PRO A 424 -30.10 16.46 -0.50
C PRO A 424 -29.46 15.40 0.39
N ALA A 425 -30.31 14.66 1.08
CA ALA A 425 -29.89 13.59 1.98
C ALA A 425 -29.11 12.48 1.26
N VAL A 426 -27.85 12.27 1.66
CA VAL A 426 -26.96 11.22 1.14
C VAL A 426 -26.46 10.29 2.24
N THR A 427 -26.07 9.07 1.88
CA THR A 427 -25.39 8.16 2.82
C THR A 427 -23.92 8.08 2.42
N PRO A 428 -22.99 8.65 3.21
CA PRO A 428 -21.60 8.78 2.80
C PRO A 428 -20.92 7.41 2.72
N SER A 429 -20.12 7.20 1.67
CA SER A 429 -19.34 5.97 1.51
C SER A 429 -18.18 5.87 2.50
N MET A 430 -17.75 7.02 3.05
CA MET A 430 -16.58 7.17 3.92
C MET A 430 -15.29 6.62 3.29
N LYS A 431 -15.23 6.57 1.96
CA LYS A 431 -14.04 6.23 1.18
C LYS A 431 -13.35 7.52 0.77
N TYR A 432 -12.19 7.78 1.34
CA TYR A 432 -11.39 8.94 1.01
C TYR A 432 -10.56 8.69 -0.25
N ALA A 433 -10.40 9.70 -1.09
CA ALA A 433 -9.38 9.67 -2.13
C ALA A 433 -8.01 9.54 -1.47
N ASP A 434 -7.20 8.60 -1.96
CA ASP A 434 -5.82 8.46 -1.53
C ASP A 434 -5.01 9.66 -2.07
N PRO A 435 -4.44 10.52 -1.21
CA PRO A 435 -3.57 11.61 -1.65
C PRO A 435 -2.37 11.09 -2.46
N ALA A 436 -1.94 9.85 -2.24
CA ALA A 436 -0.88 9.18 -2.98
C ALA A 436 -1.36 8.57 -4.32
N ALA A 437 -2.66 8.42 -4.54
CA ALA A 437 -3.19 8.02 -5.86
C ALA A 437 -3.11 9.14 -6.91
N GLY A 438 -2.92 10.40 -6.45
CA GLY A 438 -2.49 11.52 -7.29
C GLY A 438 -0.98 11.55 -7.56
N GLY A 439 -0.19 10.73 -6.84
CA GLY A 439 1.16 10.36 -7.27
C GLY A 439 1.08 9.52 -8.55
N LEU A 440 2.14 9.55 -9.35
CA LEU A 440 2.27 8.65 -10.51
C LEU A 440 1.89 7.23 -10.05
N THR A 441 0.74 6.71 -10.50
CA THR A 441 0.30 5.34 -10.19
C THR A 441 1.47 4.38 -10.41
N ALA A 442 1.53 3.24 -9.73
CA ALA A 442 2.63 2.28 -9.94
C ALA A 442 2.90 2.02 -11.44
N ARG A 443 1.87 2.06 -12.29
CA ARG A 443 1.99 1.98 -13.77
C ARG A 443 2.62 3.22 -14.43
N LEU A 444 2.31 4.42 -13.97
CA LEU A 444 2.94 5.67 -14.43
C LEU A 444 4.34 5.85 -13.85
N LEU A 445 4.60 5.40 -12.61
CA LEU A 445 5.93 5.35 -12.02
C LEU A 445 6.77 4.30 -12.74
N ILE A 446 6.22 3.12 -13.03
CA ILE A 446 6.82 2.14 -13.94
C ILE A 446 6.99 2.75 -15.32
N GLY A 447 6.07 3.58 -15.81
CA GLY A 447 6.19 4.26 -17.10
C GLY A 447 7.31 5.32 -17.13
N VAL A 448 7.50 6.07 -16.05
CA VAL A 448 8.59 7.05 -15.90
C VAL A 448 9.92 6.34 -15.61
N ILE A 449 9.93 5.31 -14.77
CA ILE A 449 11.10 4.48 -14.50
C ILE A 449 11.47 3.71 -15.75
N ALA A 450 10.52 3.13 -16.50
CA ALA A 450 10.77 2.47 -17.76
C ALA A 450 11.10 3.47 -18.86
N GLY A 451 10.56 4.69 -18.84
CA GLY A 451 10.92 5.76 -19.77
C GLY A 451 12.33 6.28 -19.53
N CYS A 452 12.71 6.51 -18.27
CA CYS A 452 14.07 6.86 -17.86
C CYS A 452 15.01 5.68 -18.06
N ALA A 453 14.62 4.45 -17.73
CA ALA A 453 15.39 3.25 -17.96
C ALA A 453 15.51 2.95 -19.46
N ALA A 454 14.51 3.26 -20.29
CA ALA A 454 14.57 3.15 -21.75
C ALA A 454 15.38 4.29 -22.36
N ALA A 455 15.41 5.49 -21.79
CA ALA A 455 16.30 6.57 -22.20
C ALA A 455 17.76 6.29 -21.79
N VAL A 456 17.97 5.75 -20.58
CA VAL A 456 19.27 5.26 -20.11
C VAL A 456 19.69 4.02 -20.90
N LEU A 457 18.78 3.10 -21.22
CA LEU A 457 19.03 1.99 -22.13
C LEU A 457 19.29 2.51 -23.52
N LEU A 458 18.58 3.51 -24.04
CA LEU A 458 18.83 4.07 -25.38
C LEU A 458 20.21 4.74 -25.41
N VAL A 459 20.61 5.46 -24.36
CA VAL A 459 21.96 6.04 -24.23
C VAL A 459 23.01 4.94 -24.02
N ALA A 460 22.72 3.89 -23.26
CA ALA A 460 23.60 2.76 -23.02
C ALA A 460 23.69 1.83 -24.24
N VAL A 461 22.63 1.68 -25.02
CA VAL A 461 22.50 0.91 -26.27
C VAL A 461 23.13 1.70 -27.41
N LEU A 462 22.95 3.02 -27.47
CA LEU A 462 23.72 3.88 -28.37
C LEU A 462 25.20 3.87 -28.00
N ARG A 463 25.58 3.81 -26.71
CA ARG A 463 26.97 3.62 -26.28
C ARG A 463 27.49 2.19 -26.52
N TYR A 464 26.65 1.17 -26.36
CA TYR A 464 27.02 -0.25 -26.55
C TYR A 464 27.17 -0.58 -28.04
N PHE A 465 26.24 -0.12 -28.89
CA PHE A 465 26.36 -0.21 -30.35
C PHE A 465 27.45 0.70 -30.94
N SER A 466 27.86 1.78 -30.24
CA SER A 466 29.04 2.57 -30.63
C SER A 466 30.36 2.09 -30.02
N HIS A 467 30.35 1.07 -29.15
CA HIS A 467 31.56 0.46 -28.58
C HIS A 467 32.16 -0.67 -29.43
N SER A 468 31.61 -0.91 -30.62
CA SER A 468 32.20 -1.78 -31.65
C SER A 468 33.00 -1.00 -32.70
N SER A 469 33.38 0.25 -32.42
CA SER A 469 34.37 0.96 -33.22
C SER A 469 35.77 0.57 -32.75
N ARG A 470 36.50 -0.20 -33.55
CA ARG A 470 37.96 -0.40 -33.39
C ARG A 470 38.62 0.94 -33.06
N ASP A 471 39.36 1.03 -31.95
CA ASP A 471 40.07 2.26 -31.61
C ASP A 471 41.30 2.42 -32.51
N ASN A 472 41.06 3.00 -33.68
CA ASN A 472 42.10 3.27 -34.66
C ASN A 472 43.18 4.24 -34.15
N ALA A 473 43.02 4.92 -33.01
CA ALA A 473 44.10 5.73 -32.44
C ALA A 473 45.32 4.87 -32.08
N ASN A 474 45.08 3.63 -31.63
CA ASN A 474 46.11 2.72 -31.17
C ASN A 474 46.76 1.88 -32.28
N ALA A 475 46.18 1.85 -33.49
CA ALA A 475 46.77 1.17 -34.63
C ALA A 475 48.16 1.76 -34.99
N PRO A 476 49.21 0.93 -35.15
CA PRO A 476 50.44 1.32 -35.83
C PRO A 476 50.15 1.71 -37.29
N LYS A 477 50.50 2.94 -37.69
CA LYS A 477 50.16 3.49 -39.03
C LYS A 477 51.38 3.86 -39.88
N GLU A 478 52.53 3.99 -39.23
CA GLU A 478 53.73 4.53 -39.87
C GLU A 478 54.52 3.42 -40.54
N ARG A 479 54.56 3.43 -41.88
CA ARG A 479 55.19 2.38 -42.70
C ARG A 479 56.70 2.19 -42.44
N GLN A 480 57.37 3.19 -41.88
CA GLN A 480 58.80 3.18 -41.62
C GLN A 480 59.16 2.69 -40.20
N HIS A 481 58.16 2.52 -39.33
CA HIS A 481 58.37 2.06 -37.96
C HIS A 481 58.04 0.57 -37.83
N PRO A 482 58.87 -0.23 -37.14
CA PRO A 482 58.55 -1.62 -36.87
C PRO A 482 57.24 -1.77 -36.10
N VAL A 483 56.43 -2.74 -36.51
CA VAL A 483 55.20 -3.13 -35.82
C VAL A 483 55.47 -4.43 -35.09
N THR A 484 54.99 -4.53 -33.84
CA THR A 484 54.99 -5.81 -33.12
C THR A 484 53.64 -6.47 -33.29
N LEU A 485 53.63 -7.62 -33.94
CA LEU A 485 52.44 -8.43 -34.16
C LEU A 485 52.41 -9.59 -33.17
N VAL A 486 51.24 -9.80 -32.60
CA VAL A 486 50.92 -10.91 -31.71
C VAL A 486 49.82 -11.72 -32.37
N PHE A 487 50.06 -13.02 -32.53
CA PHE A 487 49.04 -13.99 -32.86
C PHE A 487 48.75 -14.83 -31.64
N THR A 488 47.47 -15.10 -31.39
CA THR A 488 47.03 -16.00 -30.33
C THR A 488 46.03 -16.98 -30.90
N ASP A 489 46.02 -18.20 -30.39
CA ASP A 489 44.97 -19.17 -30.68
C ASP A 489 44.78 -20.12 -29.49
N ILE A 490 43.58 -20.69 -29.36
CA ILE A 490 43.28 -21.68 -28.32
C ILE A 490 43.83 -23.03 -28.77
N GLU A 491 44.56 -23.72 -27.89
CA GLU A 491 45.01 -25.08 -28.16
C GLU A 491 43.85 -26.06 -28.24
N SER A 492 43.86 -26.88 -29.29
CA SER A 492 42.88 -27.96 -29.50
C SER A 492 41.42 -27.47 -29.49
N SER A 493 41.16 -26.24 -29.96
CA SER A 493 39.82 -25.64 -29.90
C SER A 493 38.74 -26.46 -30.59
N THR A 494 39.00 -27.00 -31.78
CA THR A 494 38.07 -27.91 -32.47
C THR A 494 37.74 -29.16 -31.64
N ALA A 495 38.74 -29.75 -30.97
CA ALA A 495 38.53 -30.92 -30.11
C ALA A 495 37.74 -30.54 -28.85
N LEU A 496 37.99 -29.36 -28.27
CA LEU A 496 37.21 -28.83 -27.15
C LEU A 496 35.76 -28.52 -27.54
N TRP A 497 35.52 -28.00 -28.74
CA TRP A 497 34.17 -27.79 -29.27
C TRP A 497 33.40 -29.10 -29.44
N ALA A 498 34.10 -30.19 -29.80
CA ALA A 498 33.51 -31.52 -29.89
C ALA A 498 33.28 -32.17 -28.51
N ALA A 499 34.25 -32.05 -27.60
CA ALA A 499 34.19 -32.66 -26.27
C ALA A 499 33.28 -31.90 -25.29
N CYS A 500 33.18 -30.58 -25.42
CA CYS A 500 32.51 -29.70 -24.46
C CYS A 500 31.63 -28.63 -25.16
N PRO A 501 30.68 -29.02 -26.03
CA PRO A 501 29.93 -28.08 -26.88
C PRO A 501 29.06 -27.09 -26.09
N GLU A 502 28.61 -27.46 -24.89
CA GLU A 502 27.78 -26.59 -24.05
C GLU A 502 28.58 -25.50 -23.34
N THR A 503 29.85 -25.77 -22.99
CA THR A 503 30.70 -24.85 -22.22
C THR A 503 31.51 -23.92 -23.13
N MET A 504 31.88 -24.38 -24.33
CA MET A 504 32.75 -23.63 -25.24
C MET A 504 32.20 -22.27 -25.70
N PRO A 505 30.90 -22.06 -25.96
CA PRO A 505 30.38 -20.73 -26.32
C PRO A 505 30.71 -19.67 -25.28
N ASP A 506 30.45 -19.95 -24.00
CA ASP A 506 30.68 -19.01 -22.90
C ASP A 506 32.17 -18.87 -22.58
N ALA A 507 32.94 -19.97 -22.67
CA ALA A 507 34.38 -19.95 -22.49
C ALA A 507 35.08 -19.10 -23.57
N VAL A 508 34.72 -19.25 -24.84
CA VAL A 508 35.30 -18.46 -25.95
C VAL A 508 34.85 -16.99 -25.87
N ALA A 509 33.59 -16.73 -25.51
CA ALA A 509 33.11 -15.36 -25.28
C ALA A 509 33.89 -14.68 -24.13
N THR A 510 34.21 -15.43 -23.09
CA THR A 510 35.06 -14.98 -21.97
C THR A 510 36.49 -14.74 -22.41
N HIS A 511 37.08 -15.65 -23.18
CA HIS A 511 38.39 -15.50 -23.79
C HIS A 511 38.47 -14.20 -24.62
N HIS A 512 37.49 -13.92 -25.48
CA HIS A 512 37.44 -12.68 -26.27
C HIS A 512 37.41 -11.42 -25.40
N ARG A 513 36.59 -11.44 -24.35
CA ARG A 513 36.45 -10.31 -23.42
C ARG A 513 37.74 -10.04 -22.65
N LEU A 514 38.42 -11.08 -22.16
CA LEU A 514 39.67 -10.93 -21.42
C LEU A 514 40.78 -10.38 -22.33
N ILE A 515 40.95 -10.94 -23.53
CA ILE A 515 41.96 -10.47 -24.49
C ILE A 515 41.69 -9.01 -24.90
N ARG A 516 40.44 -8.66 -25.24
CA ARG A 516 40.08 -7.28 -25.61
C ARG A 516 40.32 -6.28 -24.49
N SER A 517 40.08 -6.67 -23.24
CA SER A 517 40.41 -5.84 -22.08
C SER A 517 41.91 -5.56 -21.99
N LEU A 518 42.75 -6.56 -22.22
CA LEU A 518 44.20 -6.42 -22.22
C LEU A 518 44.71 -5.59 -23.42
N ILE A 519 44.12 -5.78 -24.61
CA ILE A 519 44.40 -4.95 -25.79
C ILE A 519 44.17 -3.46 -25.45
N ALA A 520 43.04 -3.14 -24.83
CA ALA A 520 42.73 -1.78 -24.42
C ALA A 520 43.69 -1.26 -23.32
N LYS A 521 43.97 -2.08 -22.29
CA LYS A 521 44.87 -1.75 -21.18
C LYS A 521 46.27 -1.36 -21.66
N TYR A 522 46.82 -2.14 -22.59
CA TYR A 522 48.16 -1.94 -23.14
C TYR A 522 48.18 -1.05 -24.38
N ARG A 523 47.03 -0.47 -24.76
CA ARG A 523 46.88 0.39 -25.95
C ARG A 523 47.41 -0.26 -27.22
N CYS A 524 47.20 -1.57 -27.36
CA CYS A 524 47.39 -2.30 -28.59
C CYS A 524 46.13 -2.23 -29.45
N TYR A 525 46.20 -2.78 -30.66
CA TYR A 525 45.14 -2.71 -31.65
C TYR A 525 44.70 -4.11 -32.08
N GLU A 526 43.41 -4.43 -31.91
CA GLU A 526 42.81 -5.64 -32.48
C GLU A 526 42.70 -5.47 -34.00
N VAL A 527 43.53 -6.20 -34.74
CA VAL A 527 43.51 -6.18 -36.21
C VAL A 527 42.29 -6.93 -36.69
N LYS A 528 42.19 -8.21 -36.34
CA LYS A 528 41.07 -9.09 -36.69
C LYS A 528 41.02 -10.28 -35.73
N THR A 529 39.84 -10.88 -35.68
CA THR A 529 39.59 -12.13 -34.96
C THR A 529 38.99 -13.11 -35.96
N ILE A 530 39.56 -14.32 -36.07
CA ILE A 530 39.07 -15.38 -36.95
C ILE A 530 38.81 -16.60 -36.05
N GLY A 531 37.54 -16.92 -35.84
CA GLY A 531 37.15 -17.89 -34.80
C GLY A 531 37.58 -17.38 -33.43
N ASP A 532 38.49 -18.13 -32.81
CA ASP A 532 39.14 -17.90 -31.52
C ASP A 532 40.58 -17.37 -31.66
N SER A 533 41.09 -17.22 -32.88
CA SER A 533 42.42 -16.66 -33.12
C SER A 533 42.38 -15.13 -33.18
N PHE A 534 43.26 -14.45 -32.42
CA PHE A 534 43.44 -13.01 -32.49
C PHE A 534 44.71 -12.64 -33.23
N MET A 535 44.60 -11.62 -34.08
CA MET A 535 45.74 -10.87 -34.59
C MET A 535 45.75 -9.48 -33.95
N ILE A 536 46.81 -9.17 -33.22
CA ILE A 536 46.96 -7.93 -32.46
C ILE A 536 48.22 -7.20 -32.93
N ALA A 537 48.11 -5.89 -33.16
CA ALA A 537 49.23 -5.02 -33.52
C ALA A 537 49.52 -4.02 -32.40
N CYS A 538 50.79 -3.91 -32.00
CA CYS A 538 51.24 -2.99 -30.97
C CYS A 538 52.33 -2.06 -31.54
N LYS A 539 52.28 -0.78 -31.17
CA LYS A 539 53.32 0.21 -31.51
C LYS A 539 54.62 -0.02 -30.72
N SER A 540 54.53 -0.65 -29.55
CA SER A 540 55.64 -0.97 -28.67
C SER A 540 55.79 -2.47 -28.50
N ALA A 541 57.02 -2.97 -28.64
CA ALA A 541 57.35 -4.37 -28.38
C ALA A 541 57.14 -4.75 -26.91
N PHE A 542 57.49 -3.85 -25.97
CA PHE A 542 57.30 -4.09 -24.55
C PHE A 542 55.83 -4.15 -24.15
N ALA A 543 54.98 -3.28 -24.74
CA ALA A 543 53.54 -3.36 -24.52
C ALA A 543 52.95 -4.69 -25.00
N ALA A 544 53.40 -5.20 -26.16
CA ALA A 544 53.01 -6.51 -26.65
C ALA A 544 53.43 -7.64 -25.69
N VAL A 545 54.68 -7.60 -25.22
CA VAL A 545 55.21 -8.60 -24.27
C VAL A 545 54.47 -8.58 -22.93
N GLN A 546 54.16 -7.39 -22.40
CA GLN A 546 53.37 -7.25 -21.17
C GLN A 546 51.93 -7.76 -21.36
N LEU A 547 51.30 -7.44 -22.50
CA LEU A 547 49.97 -7.93 -22.85
C LEU A 547 49.92 -9.46 -22.83
N VAL A 548 50.84 -10.12 -23.51
CA VAL A 548 50.83 -11.60 -23.60
C VAL A 548 51.26 -12.26 -22.29
N ARG A 549 52.10 -11.59 -21.48
CA ARG A 549 52.43 -12.04 -20.12
C ARG A 549 51.19 -12.04 -19.24
N GLU A 550 50.50 -10.90 -19.18
CA GLU A 550 49.30 -10.75 -18.36
C GLU A 550 48.15 -11.61 -18.91
N LEU A 551 48.07 -11.85 -20.22
CA LEU A 551 47.11 -12.78 -20.82
C LEU A 551 47.22 -14.16 -20.18
N GLN A 552 48.42 -14.74 -20.12
CA GLN A 552 48.61 -16.06 -19.51
C GLN A 552 48.25 -16.09 -18.02
N GLN A 553 48.55 -15.01 -17.29
CA GLN A 553 48.29 -14.90 -15.85
C GLN A 553 46.80 -14.70 -15.54
N VAL A 554 46.12 -13.86 -16.30
CA VAL A 554 44.69 -13.59 -16.15
C VAL A 554 43.88 -14.82 -16.50
N PHE A 555 44.25 -15.55 -17.55
CA PHE A 555 43.58 -16.80 -17.91
C PHE A 555 43.73 -17.87 -16.83
N LEU A 556 44.93 -17.98 -16.23
CA LEU A 556 45.17 -18.87 -15.11
C LEU A 556 44.36 -18.50 -13.85
N GLN A 557 44.23 -17.21 -13.55
CA GLN A 557 43.52 -16.73 -12.36
C GLN A 557 42.00 -16.65 -12.54
N HIS A 558 41.52 -16.74 -13.78
CA HIS A 558 40.10 -16.61 -14.07
C HIS A 558 39.32 -17.81 -13.55
N ASP A 559 38.17 -17.56 -12.90
CA ASP A 559 37.23 -18.61 -12.57
C ASP A 559 36.40 -18.97 -13.80
N TRP A 560 36.78 -20.06 -14.47
CA TRP A 560 36.09 -20.57 -15.64
C TRP A 560 34.75 -21.25 -15.29
N GLY A 561 34.42 -21.39 -13.99
CA GLY A 561 33.17 -21.99 -13.53
C GLY A 561 33.03 -23.50 -13.82
N THR A 562 34.08 -24.12 -14.34
CA THR A 562 34.09 -25.52 -14.79
C THR A 562 35.51 -26.08 -14.79
N SER A 563 35.68 -27.35 -14.44
CA SER A 563 36.94 -28.09 -14.63
C SER A 563 36.98 -28.88 -15.93
N VAL A 564 35.85 -28.96 -16.65
CA VAL A 564 35.69 -29.88 -17.80
C VAL A 564 36.69 -29.57 -18.92
N ILE A 565 37.07 -28.30 -19.09
CA ILE A 565 38.08 -27.88 -20.07
C ILE A 565 39.47 -28.41 -19.68
N ASP A 566 39.84 -28.30 -18.41
CA ASP A 566 41.10 -28.84 -17.89
C ASP A 566 41.13 -30.38 -17.97
N ASP A 567 40.01 -31.02 -17.65
CA ASP A 567 39.84 -32.47 -17.76
C ASP A 567 40.05 -32.94 -19.22
N ALA A 568 39.47 -32.23 -20.19
CA ALA A 568 39.64 -32.53 -21.61
C ALA A 568 41.10 -32.38 -22.08
N TYR A 569 41.80 -31.32 -21.68
CA TYR A 569 43.22 -31.15 -22.04
C TYR A 569 44.10 -32.28 -21.49
N ARG A 570 43.86 -32.71 -20.25
CA ARG A 570 44.64 -33.82 -19.66
C ARG A 570 44.38 -35.13 -20.40
N MET A 571 43.13 -35.40 -20.75
CA MET A 571 42.77 -36.56 -21.58
C MET A 571 43.47 -36.52 -22.94
N PHE A 572 43.49 -35.37 -23.62
CA PHE A 572 44.20 -35.22 -24.90
C PHE A 572 45.72 -35.47 -24.78
N GLU A 573 46.34 -35.08 -23.66
CA GLU A 573 47.75 -35.38 -23.41
C GLU A 573 47.99 -36.87 -23.13
N GLU A 574 47.09 -37.54 -22.40
CA GLU A 574 47.17 -38.98 -22.15
C GLU A 574 47.01 -39.78 -23.45
N ASP A 575 45.99 -39.46 -24.25
CA ASP A 575 45.75 -40.08 -25.56
C ASP A 575 47.01 -39.95 -26.45
N ARG A 576 47.62 -38.76 -26.48
CA ARG A 576 48.85 -38.54 -27.26
C ARG A 576 50.05 -39.34 -26.74
N ALA A 577 50.15 -39.58 -25.43
CA ALA A 577 51.23 -40.38 -24.85
C ALA A 577 51.04 -41.89 -25.09
N GLU A 578 49.82 -42.34 -25.37
CA GLU A 578 49.56 -43.71 -25.84
C GLU A 578 49.99 -43.87 -27.31
N GLU A 579 49.80 -42.85 -28.14
CA GLU A 579 50.17 -42.86 -29.56
C GLU A 579 51.68 -42.64 -29.80
N ASP A 580 52.32 -41.79 -29.01
CA ASP A 580 53.74 -41.43 -29.13
C ASP A 580 54.48 -41.73 -27.82
N ALA A 581 55.24 -42.82 -27.81
CA ALA A 581 55.99 -43.27 -26.64
C ALA A 581 57.11 -42.30 -26.19
N GLU A 582 57.54 -41.38 -27.06
CA GLU A 582 58.52 -40.34 -26.72
C GLU A 582 57.85 -39.10 -26.10
N TYR A 583 56.53 -38.96 -26.27
CA TYR A 583 55.74 -37.87 -25.69
C TYR A 583 55.45 -38.11 -24.20
N VAL A 584 55.92 -37.19 -23.36
CA VAL A 584 55.61 -37.17 -21.93
C VAL A 584 54.56 -36.10 -21.64
N PRO A 585 53.37 -36.45 -21.12
CA PRO A 585 52.33 -35.49 -20.75
C PRO A 585 52.85 -34.41 -19.78
N PRO A 586 52.89 -33.13 -20.18
CA PRO A 586 53.43 -32.08 -19.34
C PRO A 586 52.53 -31.75 -18.14
N THR A 587 51.23 -32.04 -18.22
CA THR A 587 50.26 -31.62 -17.20
C THR A 587 49.36 -32.74 -16.68
N ALA A 588 49.02 -33.75 -17.50
CA ALA A 588 48.04 -34.77 -17.14
C ALA A 588 48.39 -35.56 -15.88
N ARG A 589 49.69 -35.85 -15.68
CA ARG A 589 50.19 -36.67 -14.56
C ARG A 589 50.61 -35.85 -13.33
N LEU A 590 50.29 -34.55 -13.30
CA LEU A 590 50.56 -33.70 -12.13
C LEU A 590 49.50 -33.90 -11.05
N ASP A 591 49.91 -33.79 -9.79
CA ASP A 591 48.95 -33.71 -8.68
C ASP A 591 48.02 -32.50 -8.85
N ALA A 592 46.75 -32.64 -8.47
CA ALA A 592 45.74 -31.62 -8.69
C ALA A 592 46.07 -30.27 -8.03
N ALA A 593 46.74 -30.27 -6.87
CA ALA A 593 47.15 -29.04 -6.20
C ALA A 593 48.28 -28.33 -6.95
N VAL A 594 49.19 -29.10 -7.56
CA VAL A 594 50.28 -28.59 -8.40
C VAL A 594 49.74 -28.11 -9.75
N TYR A 595 48.82 -28.86 -10.37
CA TYR A 595 48.19 -28.49 -11.64
C TYR A 595 47.55 -27.11 -11.56
N ARG A 596 46.71 -26.86 -10.55
CA ARG A 596 45.98 -25.58 -10.40
C ARG A 596 46.88 -24.37 -10.15
N GLN A 597 48.12 -24.56 -9.73
CA GLN A 597 49.07 -23.46 -9.58
C GLN A 597 49.58 -22.95 -10.95
N TYR A 598 49.56 -23.79 -11.98
CA TYR A 598 50.16 -23.49 -13.28
C TYR A 598 49.17 -23.53 -14.45
N TRP A 599 48.04 -24.22 -14.31
CA TRP A 599 47.07 -24.50 -15.36
C TRP A 599 45.63 -24.37 -14.86
N ASN A 600 44.79 -23.72 -15.67
CA ASN A 600 43.36 -23.53 -15.43
C ASN A 600 42.68 -23.04 -16.72
N GLY A 601 41.62 -23.71 -17.15
CA GLY A 601 40.77 -23.32 -18.27
C GLY A 601 41.44 -23.35 -19.65
N LEU A 602 41.03 -22.41 -20.52
CA LEU A 602 41.47 -22.36 -21.92
C LEU A 602 42.96 -22.06 -22.03
N ARG A 603 43.69 -22.92 -22.77
CA ARG A 603 45.14 -22.78 -22.97
C ARG A 603 45.42 -22.05 -24.28
N VAL A 604 45.87 -20.81 -24.17
CA VAL A 604 46.16 -19.95 -25.34
C VAL A 604 47.63 -20.06 -25.70
N ARG A 605 47.95 -20.41 -26.94
CA ARG A 605 49.31 -20.33 -27.49
C ARG A 605 49.52 -18.97 -28.15
N VAL A 606 50.72 -18.42 -28.03
CA VAL A 606 51.00 -17.04 -28.45
C VAL A 606 52.35 -16.93 -29.16
N GLY A 607 52.38 -16.25 -30.30
CA GLY A 607 53.59 -15.91 -31.04
C GLY A 607 53.74 -14.41 -31.25
N VAL A 608 54.96 -13.90 -31.02
CA VAL A 608 55.28 -12.47 -31.13
C VAL A 608 56.47 -12.23 -32.05
N HIS A 609 56.27 -11.35 -33.03
CA HIS A 609 57.32 -10.93 -33.94
C HIS A 609 57.27 -9.42 -34.20
N THR A 610 58.44 -8.82 -34.34
CA THR A 610 58.59 -7.38 -34.63
C THR A 610 59.33 -7.18 -35.94
N GLY A 611 58.76 -6.38 -36.82
CA GLY A 611 59.33 -6.09 -38.14
C GLY A 611 58.54 -5.02 -38.89
N LEU A 612 58.98 -4.68 -40.10
CA LEU A 612 58.24 -3.75 -40.96
C LEU A 612 57.07 -4.48 -41.64
N CYS A 613 55.91 -3.84 -41.70
CA CYS A 613 54.69 -4.39 -42.30
C CYS A 613 54.21 -3.54 -43.48
N ASP A 614 53.53 -4.16 -44.44
CA ASP A 614 52.69 -3.43 -45.38
C ASP A 614 51.37 -3.08 -44.68
N ILE A 615 51.24 -1.82 -44.28
CA ILE A 615 50.09 -1.31 -43.52
C ILE A 615 49.04 -0.77 -44.49
N ARG A 616 47.84 -1.35 -44.43
CA ARG A 616 46.69 -0.97 -45.26
C ARG A 616 45.53 -0.51 -44.40
N HIS A 617 44.84 0.55 -44.82
CA HIS A 617 43.59 1.00 -44.22
C HIS A 617 42.43 0.50 -45.08
N ASP A 618 41.48 -0.19 -44.45
CA ASP A 618 40.30 -0.72 -45.12
C ASP A 618 39.16 0.29 -45.03
N GLU A 619 38.64 0.74 -46.18
CA GLU A 619 37.61 1.78 -46.22
C GLU A 619 36.23 1.31 -45.76
N VAL A 620 35.97 -0.01 -45.74
CA VAL A 620 34.68 -0.60 -45.39
C VAL A 620 34.61 -0.85 -43.89
N THR A 621 35.60 -1.56 -43.34
CA THR A 621 35.68 -1.85 -41.91
C THR A 621 36.25 -0.69 -41.10
N LYS A 622 36.74 0.36 -41.79
CA LYS A 622 37.45 1.52 -41.25
C LYS A 622 38.70 1.17 -40.44
N GLY A 623 39.16 -0.08 -40.42
CA GLY A 623 40.30 -0.55 -39.63
C GLY A 623 41.63 -0.59 -40.40
N TYR A 624 42.71 -0.91 -39.70
CA TYR A 624 44.04 -1.14 -40.28
C TYR A 624 44.39 -2.62 -40.30
N ASP A 625 45.09 -3.07 -41.33
CA ASP A 625 45.53 -4.45 -41.50
C ASP A 625 47.01 -4.50 -41.92
N TYR A 626 47.69 -5.60 -41.59
CA TYR A 626 49.14 -5.74 -41.64
C TYR A 626 49.55 -6.97 -42.44
N TYR A 627 50.15 -6.74 -43.61
CA TYR A 627 50.54 -7.78 -44.55
C TYR A 627 52.07 -7.91 -44.66
N GLY A 628 52.50 -9.02 -45.27
CA GLY A 628 53.91 -9.28 -45.61
C GLY A 628 54.63 -10.22 -44.64
N GLY A 629 55.94 -10.34 -44.81
CA GLY A 629 56.76 -11.33 -44.12
C GLY A 629 56.68 -11.27 -42.59
N THR A 630 56.50 -10.08 -42.01
CA THR A 630 56.37 -9.88 -40.56
C THR A 630 55.09 -10.52 -40.00
N SER A 631 53.96 -10.38 -40.70
CA SER A 631 52.68 -11.00 -40.31
C SER A 631 52.78 -12.52 -40.39
N ASN A 632 53.29 -13.03 -41.51
CA ASN A 632 53.50 -14.46 -41.71
C ASN A 632 54.45 -15.05 -40.66
N MET A 633 55.53 -14.36 -40.31
CA MET A 633 56.48 -14.80 -39.29
C MET A 633 55.84 -14.87 -37.91
N ALA A 634 55.02 -13.87 -37.53
CA ALA A 634 54.30 -13.86 -36.27
C ALA A 634 53.33 -15.05 -36.15
N ALA A 635 52.53 -15.28 -37.20
CA ALA A 635 51.61 -16.42 -37.26
C ALA A 635 52.33 -17.78 -37.21
N ARG A 636 53.44 -17.93 -37.96
CA ARG A 636 54.24 -19.18 -37.92
C ARG A 636 54.90 -19.41 -36.56
N THR A 637 55.28 -18.34 -35.87
CA THR A 637 55.83 -18.42 -34.51
C THR A 637 54.77 -18.88 -33.51
N GLU A 638 53.53 -18.40 -33.64
CA GLU A 638 52.40 -18.85 -32.82
C GLU A 638 52.08 -20.33 -33.08
N SER A 639 52.05 -20.76 -34.35
CA SER A 639 51.57 -22.09 -34.73
C SER A 639 52.38 -23.26 -34.16
N VAL A 640 53.68 -23.03 -33.88
CA VAL A 640 54.58 -24.03 -33.30
C VAL A 640 54.56 -24.04 -31.78
N GLY A 641 53.91 -23.07 -31.14
CA GLY A 641 53.75 -23.00 -29.69
C GLY A 641 52.72 -23.99 -29.15
N ASN A 642 52.92 -24.43 -27.91
CA ASN A 642 51.94 -25.19 -27.15
C ASN A 642 50.95 -24.26 -26.44
N GLY A 643 49.78 -24.76 -26.09
CA GLY A 643 48.80 -24.04 -25.29
C GLY A 643 49.41 -23.57 -23.97
N GLY A 644 49.25 -22.30 -23.63
CA GLY A 644 49.86 -21.70 -22.44
C GLY A 644 51.32 -21.25 -22.61
N GLN A 645 51.91 -21.43 -23.80
CA GLN A 645 53.26 -21.01 -24.15
C GLN A 645 53.26 -19.68 -24.92
N VAL A 646 54.25 -18.84 -24.65
CA VAL A 646 54.47 -17.57 -25.35
C VAL A 646 55.85 -17.59 -26.00
N LEU A 647 55.91 -17.44 -27.32
CA LEU A 647 57.14 -17.47 -28.10
C LEU A 647 57.45 -16.09 -28.69
N LEU A 648 58.66 -15.61 -28.44
CA LEU A 648 59.23 -14.40 -29.02
C LEU A 648 60.30 -14.80 -30.03
N THR A 649 60.21 -14.28 -31.26
CA THR A 649 61.36 -14.33 -32.17
C THR A 649 62.52 -13.49 -31.64
N ARG A 650 63.75 -13.77 -32.08
CA ARG A 650 64.91 -12.92 -31.80
C ARG A 650 64.64 -11.44 -32.10
N ALA A 651 63.96 -11.15 -33.20
CA ALA A 651 63.62 -9.78 -33.58
C ALA A 651 62.73 -9.09 -32.52
N ALA A 652 61.70 -9.79 -32.00
CA ALA A 652 60.84 -9.25 -30.95
C ALA A 652 61.59 -9.08 -29.62
N TYR A 653 62.41 -10.07 -29.23
CA TYR A 653 63.18 -9.99 -27.98
C TYR A 653 64.23 -8.87 -27.99
N PHE A 654 64.90 -8.66 -29.13
CA PHE A 654 65.87 -7.57 -29.28
C PHE A 654 65.25 -6.21 -29.61
N ALA A 655 63.97 -6.15 -29.97
CA ALA A 655 63.22 -4.91 -30.07
C ALA A 655 62.92 -4.28 -28.71
N LEU A 656 62.98 -5.07 -27.62
CA LEU A 656 62.97 -4.55 -26.26
C LEU A 656 64.27 -3.78 -25.97
N SER A 657 64.20 -2.73 -25.16
CA SER A 657 65.39 -2.10 -24.59
C SER A 657 66.04 -3.01 -23.54
N THR A 658 67.29 -2.70 -23.13
CA THR A 658 67.99 -3.47 -22.09
C THR A 658 67.21 -3.46 -20.76
N ALA A 659 66.69 -2.30 -20.34
CA ALA A 659 65.90 -2.18 -19.11
C ALA A 659 64.54 -2.90 -19.18
N GLU A 660 63.97 -3.07 -20.38
CA GLU A 660 62.72 -3.83 -20.57
C GLU A 660 62.98 -5.34 -20.56
N ARG A 661 64.12 -5.80 -21.11
CA ARG A 661 64.53 -7.21 -21.01
C ARG A 661 64.79 -7.65 -19.57
N GLU A 662 65.30 -6.78 -18.71
CA GLU A 662 65.49 -7.06 -17.28
C GLU A 662 64.18 -7.28 -16.52
N GLN A 663 63.03 -6.84 -17.08
CA GLN A 663 61.71 -6.99 -16.45
C GLN A 663 60.96 -8.25 -16.89
N VAL A 664 61.52 -9.04 -17.80
CA VAL A 664 60.89 -10.24 -18.34
C VAL A 664 61.85 -11.41 -18.26
N GLU A 665 61.36 -12.52 -17.72
CA GLU A 665 62.12 -13.76 -17.68
C GLU A 665 61.89 -14.53 -18.98
N VAL A 666 62.98 -14.90 -19.66
CA VAL A 666 62.93 -15.63 -20.92
C VAL A 666 63.90 -16.79 -20.95
N THR A 667 63.48 -17.87 -21.60
CA THR A 667 64.29 -19.06 -21.84
C THR A 667 64.62 -19.16 -23.33
N ALA A 668 65.91 -19.21 -23.69
CA ALA A 668 66.34 -19.36 -25.08
C ALA A 668 66.10 -20.79 -25.58
N LEU A 669 65.34 -20.95 -26.67
CA LEU A 669 65.02 -22.25 -27.26
C LEU A 669 65.91 -22.61 -28.46
N GLY A 670 66.79 -21.71 -28.88
CA GLY A 670 67.69 -21.92 -30.02
C GLY A 670 67.02 -21.66 -31.37
N ALA A 671 67.66 -22.13 -32.44
CA ALA A 671 67.22 -21.88 -33.81
C ALA A 671 66.22 -22.95 -34.27
N VAL A 672 65.02 -22.51 -34.65
CA VAL A 672 63.88 -23.37 -35.03
C VAL A 672 63.56 -23.17 -36.50
N ALA A 673 63.51 -24.25 -37.27
CA ALA A 673 63.09 -24.19 -38.67
C ALA A 673 61.56 -24.02 -38.76
N LEU A 674 61.09 -22.94 -39.41
CA LEU A 674 59.67 -22.69 -39.63
C LEU A 674 59.31 -22.92 -41.09
N ARG A 675 58.14 -23.52 -41.33
CA ARG A 675 57.65 -23.79 -42.68
C ARG A 675 57.52 -22.50 -43.49
N GLY A 676 58.10 -22.50 -44.70
CA GLY A 676 58.10 -21.35 -45.60
C GLY A 676 59.07 -20.23 -45.23
N VAL A 677 59.86 -20.39 -44.16
CA VAL A 677 60.93 -19.47 -43.77
C VAL A 677 62.28 -20.07 -44.17
N PRO A 678 63.08 -19.41 -45.02
CA PRO A 678 64.28 -20.00 -45.61
C PRO A 678 65.44 -20.22 -44.63
N LYS A 679 65.41 -19.57 -43.45
CA LYS A 679 66.43 -19.70 -42.41
C LYS A 679 65.78 -20.06 -41.08
N PRO A 680 66.40 -20.94 -40.26
CA PRO A 680 65.97 -21.16 -38.89
C PRO A 680 65.90 -19.85 -38.10
N VAL A 681 64.85 -19.70 -37.29
CA VAL A 681 64.56 -18.50 -36.51
C VAL A 681 64.93 -18.77 -35.06
N GLU A 682 65.79 -17.94 -34.48
CA GLU A 682 66.09 -18.02 -33.05
C GLU A 682 64.85 -17.62 -32.23
N MET A 683 64.46 -18.49 -31.29
CA MET A 683 63.27 -18.34 -30.45
C MET A 683 63.62 -18.21 -28.97
N TYR A 684 62.78 -17.43 -28.28
CA TYR A 684 62.81 -17.23 -26.84
C TYR A 684 61.41 -17.51 -26.30
N GLN A 685 61.30 -18.37 -25.29
CA GLN A 685 60.07 -18.52 -24.53
C GLN A 685 59.99 -17.41 -23.48
N LEU A 686 58.86 -16.72 -23.40
CA LEU A 686 58.56 -15.83 -22.28
C LEU A 686 57.93 -16.64 -21.14
N ASP A 687 58.57 -16.62 -19.97
CA ASP A 687 58.13 -17.37 -18.80
C ASP A 687 57.03 -16.59 -18.05
N ALA A 688 55.86 -16.49 -18.70
CA ALA A 688 54.75 -15.67 -18.22
C ALA A 688 54.10 -16.17 -16.93
N VAL A 689 54.11 -17.49 -16.73
CA VAL A 689 53.73 -18.16 -15.49
C VAL A 689 54.95 -18.95 -15.02
N PRO A 690 55.72 -18.44 -14.04
CA PRO A 690 56.96 -19.07 -13.61
C PRO A 690 56.73 -20.50 -13.15
N GLY A 691 57.55 -21.45 -13.62
CA GLY A 691 57.45 -22.87 -13.28
C GLY A 691 56.52 -23.71 -14.18
N ARG A 692 55.82 -23.09 -15.15
CA ARG A 692 55.01 -23.81 -16.13
C ARG A 692 55.91 -24.59 -17.11
N VAL A 693 55.72 -25.90 -17.20
CA VAL A 693 56.43 -26.79 -18.14
C VAL A 693 55.52 -27.14 -19.30
N VAL A 694 56.05 -27.11 -20.53
CA VAL A 694 55.34 -27.45 -21.77
C VAL A 694 56.12 -28.50 -22.55
N ALA A 695 55.45 -29.19 -23.49
CA ALA A 695 56.08 -30.14 -24.39
C ALA A 695 57.02 -29.44 -25.42
N GLY A 696 57.71 -30.24 -26.23
CA GLY A 696 58.49 -29.73 -27.37
C GLY A 696 57.65 -28.90 -28.35
N LEU A 697 58.32 -28.07 -29.17
CA LEU A 697 57.65 -27.26 -30.17
C LEU A 697 56.93 -28.13 -31.22
N ARG A 698 55.78 -27.65 -31.69
CA ARG A 698 54.89 -28.36 -32.62
C ARG A 698 55.32 -28.13 -34.08
N LEU A 699 56.40 -28.79 -34.52
CA LEU A 699 57.00 -28.55 -35.84
C LEU A 699 56.26 -29.23 -37.02
N ASP A 700 55.39 -30.20 -36.75
CA ASP A 700 54.79 -31.08 -37.78
C ASP A 700 53.39 -30.65 -38.29
N ARG A 701 52.98 -29.38 -38.13
CA ARG A 701 51.64 -28.94 -38.53
C ARG A 701 51.48 -28.70 -40.04
N ASP A 702 50.61 -29.49 -40.66
CA ASP A 702 50.06 -29.34 -42.01
C ASP A 702 48.63 -28.75 -41.93
N ASP A 703 48.49 -27.49 -41.53
CA ASP A 703 47.19 -26.81 -41.45
C ASP A 703 46.81 -26.21 -42.82
N GLY A 704 45.90 -26.89 -43.52
CA GLY A 704 45.24 -26.42 -44.73
C GLY A 704 44.14 -25.40 -44.41
N ALA A 705 44.52 -24.14 -44.25
CA ALA A 705 43.62 -22.98 -44.32
C ALA A 705 44.44 -21.71 -44.55
N VAL A 706 44.95 -21.54 -45.76
CA VAL A 706 45.44 -20.25 -46.26
C VAL A 706 44.70 -20.00 -47.56
N ASP A 707 43.49 -19.45 -47.46
CA ASP A 707 42.76 -19.00 -48.64
C ASP A 707 43.23 -17.60 -49.06
N ASP A 708 43.58 -17.57 -50.34
CA ASP A 708 44.17 -16.50 -51.12
C ASP A 708 43.24 -15.27 -51.16
N TYR A 709 43.78 -14.11 -50.81
CA TYR A 709 43.11 -12.82 -50.97
C TYR A 709 43.43 -12.25 -52.36
N SER A 710 42.51 -12.42 -53.33
CA SER A 710 42.46 -11.51 -54.49
C SER A 710 41.07 -11.39 -55.11
N ASP A 711 40.57 -10.14 -55.10
CA ASP A 711 39.69 -9.46 -56.06
C ASP A 711 38.38 -10.09 -56.54
N CYS A 712 37.28 -9.38 -56.25
CA CYS A 712 36.16 -9.16 -57.19
C CYS A 712 35.34 -7.92 -56.79
N ALA A 713 35.61 -6.76 -57.39
CA ALA A 713 34.58 -5.75 -57.65
C ALA A 713 34.98 -4.81 -58.81
N SER A 714 34.40 -5.04 -59.99
CA SER A 714 33.85 -4.02 -60.89
C SER A 714 33.11 -4.76 -62.02
N GLY A 715 31.93 -4.36 -62.51
CA GLY A 715 31.03 -3.29 -62.15
C GLY A 715 29.88 -3.22 -63.16
N SER A 716 28.77 -2.67 -62.68
CA SER A 716 27.85 -1.77 -63.40
C SER A 716 26.71 -2.31 -64.29
N SER A 717 25.60 -1.56 -64.12
CA SER A 717 24.41 -1.38 -64.97
C SER A 717 23.34 -2.48 -64.89
N GLY A 718 22.06 -2.20 -64.68
CA GLY A 718 21.31 -0.96 -64.48
C GLY A 718 19.80 -1.23 -64.67
N ALA A 719 18.97 -0.59 -63.84
CA ALA A 719 17.53 -0.27 -64.02
C ALA A 719 16.52 -1.43 -64.23
N SER A 720 15.55 -1.63 -63.32
CA SER A 720 14.35 -0.78 -63.12
C SER A 720 13.22 -1.52 -62.36
N ARG A 721 12.63 -0.79 -61.39
CA ARG A 721 11.22 -0.70 -60.95
C ARG A 721 10.42 -1.93 -60.47
N ASN A 722 10.19 -1.94 -59.15
CA ASN A 722 8.91 -2.03 -58.39
C ASN A 722 7.80 -2.97 -58.93
N THR A 723 7.21 -3.88 -58.16
CA THR A 723 6.38 -3.60 -56.97
C THR A 723 5.94 -4.90 -56.26
N CYS A 724 5.80 -4.80 -54.93
CA CYS A 724 4.76 -5.39 -54.05
C CYS A 724 4.45 -6.89 -54.06
N TYR A 725 4.02 -7.53 -52.97
CA TYR A 725 4.11 -7.43 -51.50
C TYR A 725 3.27 -8.64 -51.05
N ASP A 726 3.48 -9.11 -49.81
CA ASP A 726 2.52 -9.88 -48.99
C ASP A 726 2.26 -11.36 -49.37
N LEU A 727 1.99 -12.31 -48.47
CA LEU A 727 1.58 -12.36 -47.05
C LEU A 727 1.85 -13.83 -46.61
N GLN A 728 2.52 -14.15 -45.49
CA GLN A 728 1.98 -14.33 -44.13
C GLN A 728 0.97 -15.48 -43.91
N PHE A 729 1.10 -16.15 -42.74
CA PHE A 729 0.22 -17.13 -42.06
C PHE A 729 0.34 -18.63 -42.44
N LEU A 730 0.20 -19.63 -41.56
CA LEU A 730 -0.58 -19.76 -40.32
C LEU A 730 -0.13 -20.99 -39.46
N LEU A 731 -0.48 -20.97 -38.16
CA LEU A 731 -0.37 -22.05 -37.14
C LEU A 731 -1.16 -23.35 -37.45
N PHE A 732 -0.77 -24.51 -36.87
CA PHE A 732 -1.49 -25.28 -35.81
C PHE A 732 -1.07 -26.77 -35.63
N ARG A 733 -1.10 -27.24 -34.36
CA ARG A 733 -1.23 -28.63 -33.79
C ARG A 733 -0.07 -29.62 -34.04
N VAL A 734 0.47 -30.34 -33.05
CA VAL A 734 -0.07 -30.96 -31.81
C VAL A 734 0.83 -30.67 -30.62
#